data_AF-A0A1R3G2L3-F1
#
_entry.id   AF-A0A1R3G2L3-F1
#
_cell.length_a   1.000
_cell.length_b   1.000
_cell.length_c   1.000
_cell.angle_alpha   90.00
_cell.angle_beta   90.00
_cell.angle_gamma   90.00
#
_symmetry.space_group_name_H-M   'P 1'
#
loop_
_entity.id
_entity.type
_entity.pdbx_description
1 polymer ?
#
loop_
_entity_poly.entity_id
_entity_poly.type
_entity_poly.pdbx_seq_one_letter_code
_entity_poly.pdbx_strand_id
1 'polypeptide(L)'
;MKIDKRGWLLLVGILVMLSSPHSQAFWGNENKIKTAVFLSPKFVLGPGSVENRFYYNIDFPKGHIALKSFNAEVIDEAGNPVPLHETYLHHWAVARYFLRKGVEVLNINDRKKLNSSDYISARNSGICQVDSDVVQYFGLGSETRKTATHVPDPYGIEVGNPAEIPDGFEEKWLLNVHAIDTRGVEDKMGCTECRCDLYNVTEDEYGRPLRPDYKGGFLCCYDHAQCRVKQGFESVRRNLYLRYTVKWVDMDTSVVPAKIYILDITDGWKRSSNSTGVNSEHSCKVEYEIEPCRATELADNGCIDTRRISLDMPFGGYVIYGVAHQHAGGSGSALYREDGQLLCSSIPTYGDGEEAGNEAGYIVGMTTCYPQPGTVKISKGETLILESNYSSIRHHTGVMGLFYILVADELPKPMNTFYTLVQSQTQDSIILLTILWAGVALMGVVTVIAVAIHYKLKRQAVEHVGLPKMEAKSKPGCCNPVKKSGPVSMDHVLLALRETKEERDLRIRSLFNFFDAANAGFLDYAQIEKGLSALQIPAEYKYANDLLKVCDANRDGRVEYYEFKRYMDDKELELYRIFQAIDVEHNGCILPEELWDALVKAGIQIDDEELARFVEHVDKDNNGIITFEEWRDFLLLYPHEATIENIYHHWERVCLVDIGEQAVIPEGISKQVKRSKYFIAGGIAGAASRTATAPLDRLKVVLQVQTTRASILPAVKKILKEDGLIGFFRGNGLNVVKVAPESAIKFYAYELLKNIIGDSMGEKKGDIGAAGRLVAGGAAGAVAQSAIYPLDLVKTRLQTCASEGGRAPKLGKLTKDIWVQEGPRAFYKGLTPSLLGIIPYAGIDLAVYETLKDFSRTYILEDSGALGATCVYPLQVIRTRLQAQPSTSADAYKGMSDVFWRTFRNEGCRGFYKGLFPNLLKVVPAASITYMVYEAMKKSLELD
;
A
#
# COMPACT_ATOMS: atom_id res chain seq x y z
N MET A 1 -7.71 -17.86 50.86
CA MET A 1 -6.50 -17.74 50.03
C MET A 1 -6.45 -16.33 49.47
N LYS A 2 -5.53 -15.48 49.94
CA LYS A 2 -5.39 -14.07 49.54
C LYS A 2 -5.00 -14.03 48.04
N ILE A 3 -5.86 -13.48 47.20
CA ILE A 3 -5.58 -13.28 45.77
C ILE A 3 -4.62 -12.09 45.67
N ASP A 4 -3.38 -12.38 45.32
CA ASP A 4 -2.29 -11.41 45.16
C ASP A 4 -2.60 -10.45 44.00
N LYS A 5 -2.53 -9.13 44.25
CA LYS A 5 -2.77 -8.07 43.26
C LYS A 5 -1.82 -8.17 42.06
N ARG A 6 -0.69 -8.87 42.20
CA ARG A 6 0.26 -9.18 41.10
C ARG A 6 -0.32 -10.13 40.04
N GLY A 7 -1.21 -11.04 40.41
CA GLY A 7 -1.80 -12.00 39.47
C GLY A 7 -2.70 -11.35 38.42
N TRP A 8 -3.29 -10.19 38.73
CA TRP A 8 -4.16 -9.45 37.82
C TRP A 8 -3.37 -8.71 36.74
N LEU A 9 -2.23 -8.09 37.11
CA LEU A 9 -1.30 -7.45 36.16
C LEU A 9 -0.64 -8.47 35.23
N LEU A 10 -0.29 -9.66 35.75
CA LEU A 10 0.20 -10.79 34.94
C LEU A 10 -0.85 -11.30 33.96
N LEU A 11 -2.12 -11.40 34.37
CA LEU A 11 -3.23 -11.80 33.49
C LEU A 11 -3.51 -10.78 32.40
N VAL A 12 -3.50 -9.48 32.73
CA VAL A 12 -3.63 -8.40 31.74
C VAL A 12 -2.41 -8.40 30.80
N GLY A 13 -1.19 -8.56 31.32
CA GLY A 13 0.02 -8.68 30.51
C GLY A 13 0.00 -9.89 29.58
N ILE A 14 -0.48 -11.05 30.03
CA ILE A 14 -0.62 -12.26 29.20
C ILE A 14 -1.73 -12.08 28.15
N LEU A 15 -2.86 -11.47 28.50
CA LEU A 15 -3.93 -11.14 27.55
C LEU A 15 -3.50 -10.09 26.54
N VAL A 16 -2.67 -9.12 26.94
CA VAL A 16 -2.05 -8.11 26.08
C VAL A 16 -0.96 -8.72 25.20
N MET A 17 -0.22 -9.72 25.67
CA MET A 17 0.74 -10.51 24.86
C MET A 17 0.04 -11.49 23.90
N LEU A 18 -1.20 -11.91 24.23
CA LEU A 18 -2.06 -12.70 23.35
C LEU A 18 -2.88 -11.82 22.38
N SER A 19 -3.07 -10.53 22.70
CA SER A 19 -3.76 -9.53 21.87
C SER A 19 -2.82 -8.60 21.11
N SER A 20 -1.54 -8.54 21.47
CA SER A 20 -0.50 -8.07 20.58
C SER A 20 -0.54 -9.06 19.43
N PRO A 21 -0.72 -8.59 18.19
CA PRO A 21 -0.60 -9.51 17.09
C PRO A 21 0.75 -10.21 17.27
N HIS A 22 0.78 -11.51 17.03
CA HIS A 22 1.98 -12.10 16.45
C HIS A 22 2.16 -11.48 15.05
N SER A 23 2.24 -10.15 14.95
CA SER A 23 2.99 -9.41 13.95
C SER A 23 4.46 -9.48 14.38
N GLN A 24 4.93 -10.71 14.56
CA GLN A 24 6.26 -11.07 14.09
C GLN A 24 6.18 -12.21 13.06
N ALA A 25 4.97 -12.57 12.60
CA ALA A 25 4.76 -13.55 11.52
C ALA A 25 4.10 -12.97 10.25
N PHE A 26 3.81 -11.67 10.23
CA PHE A 26 3.64 -10.89 8.98
C PHE A 26 4.43 -9.57 8.98
N TRP A 27 5.05 -9.24 10.12
CA TRP A 27 6.08 -8.21 10.25
C TRP A 27 7.38 -8.93 10.58
N GLY A 28 8.03 -9.43 9.53
CA GLY A 28 9.16 -10.31 9.67
C GLY A 28 10.28 -9.99 8.69
N ASN A 29 10.51 -8.71 8.37
CA ASN A 29 11.87 -8.21 8.13
C ASN A 29 12.02 -6.71 7.85
N GLU A 30 10.99 -5.91 7.63
CA GLU A 30 11.22 -4.50 7.24
C GLU A 30 12.07 -3.68 8.25
N ASN A 31 11.90 -3.91 9.56
CA ASN A 31 12.76 -3.29 10.59
C ASN A 31 14.15 -3.94 10.76
N LYS A 32 14.46 -5.02 10.03
CA LYS A 32 15.78 -5.68 9.96
C LYS A 32 16.46 -5.50 8.59
N ILE A 33 15.77 -4.99 7.57
CA ILE A 33 16.35 -4.79 6.24
C ILE A 33 17.41 -3.68 6.32
N LYS A 34 18.67 -4.08 6.20
CA LYS A 34 19.81 -3.19 6.03
C LYS A 34 19.88 -2.78 4.57
N THR A 35 20.22 -1.51 4.33
CA THR A 35 20.41 -0.96 2.99
C THR A 35 21.73 -0.23 2.93
N ALA A 36 22.48 -0.43 1.84
CA ALA A 36 23.69 0.35 1.56
C ALA A 36 23.76 0.67 0.07
N VAL A 37 24.34 1.83 -0.23
CA VAL A 37 24.60 2.32 -1.57
C VAL A 37 26.11 2.35 -1.78
N PHE A 38 26.56 1.82 -2.89
CA PHE A 38 27.96 1.71 -3.27
C PHE A 38 28.16 2.27 -4.69
N LEU A 39 29.41 2.59 -5.02
CA LEU A 39 29.82 3.05 -6.34
C LEU A 39 30.86 2.08 -6.92
N SER A 40 30.79 1.82 -8.22
CA SER A 40 31.90 1.19 -8.93
C SER A 40 33.12 2.13 -8.91
N PRO A 41 34.32 1.62 -9.21
CA PRO A 41 35.41 2.48 -9.65
C PRO A 41 34.97 3.34 -10.85
N LYS A 42 35.59 4.52 -10.96
CA LYS A 42 35.31 5.48 -12.04
C LYS A 42 35.69 4.89 -13.39
N PHE A 43 34.80 5.00 -14.37
CA PHE A 43 35.11 4.76 -15.78
C PHE A 43 34.87 6.03 -16.60
N VAL A 44 35.51 6.10 -17.78
CA VAL A 44 35.54 7.32 -18.59
C VAL A 44 35.15 7.02 -20.03
N LEU A 45 33.99 7.51 -20.43
CA LEU A 45 33.45 7.36 -21.77
C LEU A 45 33.54 8.66 -22.58
N GLY A 46 33.94 8.55 -23.84
CA GLY A 46 33.80 9.59 -24.86
C GLY A 46 32.93 9.10 -26.03
N PRO A 47 32.61 9.97 -26.99
CA PRO A 47 31.72 9.63 -28.11
C PRO A 47 32.05 8.30 -28.79
N GLY A 48 31.08 7.39 -28.83
CA GLY A 48 31.21 6.06 -29.43
C GLY A 48 32.04 5.04 -28.65
N SER A 49 32.74 5.42 -27.57
CA SER A 49 33.60 4.48 -26.85
C SER A 49 32.81 3.50 -25.99
N VAL A 50 33.38 2.33 -25.78
CA VAL A 50 32.83 1.24 -24.97
C VAL A 50 33.66 1.02 -23.71
N GLU A 51 32.96 0.85 -22.60
CA GLU A 51 33.48 0.28 -21.36
C GLU A 51 32.92 -1.13 -21.26
N ASN A 52 33.76 -2.14 -21.10
CA ASN A 52 33.35 -3.52 -20.77
C ASN A 52 34.33 -4.11 -19.75
N ARG A 53 34.43 -3.47 -18.58
CA ARG A 53 35.47 -3.77 -17.60
C ARG A 53 34.96 -4.62 -16.44
N PHE A 54 35.84 -5.50 -15.98
CA PHE A 54 35.66 -6.33 -14.80
C PHE A 54 36.37 -5.73 -13.58
N TYR A 55 35.59 -5.32 -12.59
CA TYR A 55 36.03 -4.78 -11.31
C TYR A 55 36.04 -5.89 -10.26
N TYR A 56 37.23 -6.31 -9.84
CA TYR A 56 37.42 -7.34 -8.82
C TYR A 56 37.43 -6.71 -7.43
N ASN A 57 36.95 -7.45 -6.43
CA ASN A 57 36.97 -7.04 -5.02
C ASN A 57 36.13 -5.78 -4.75
N ILE A 58 34.96 -5.70 -5.37
CA ILE A 58 34.03 -4.59 -5.12
C ILE A 58 33.54 -4.60 -3.66
N ASP A 59 33.14 -3.42 -3.18
CA ASP A 59 32.47 -3.31 -1.90
C ASP A 59 31.11 -4.02 -1.94
N PHE A 60 30.89 -4.91 -0.99
CA PHE A 60 29.66 -5.66 -0.88
C PHE A 60 29.36 -5.96 0.59
N PRO A 61 28.08 -6.06 0.99
CA PRO A 61 27.72 -6.44 2.36
C PRO A 61 28.41 -7.73 2.80
N LYS A 62 29.01 -7.70 4.00
CA LYS A 62 29.78 -8.82 4.57
C LYS A 62 28.96 -9.57 5.63
N GLY A 63 29.29 -10.84 5.82
CA GLY A 63 28.66 -11.72 6.79
C GLY A 63 27.76 -12.77 6.13
N HIS A 64 27.15 -13.61 6.95
CA HIS A 64 26.16 -14.59 6.50
C HIS A 64 24.80 -13.92 6.41
N ILE A 65 24.39 -13.54 5.19
CA ILE A 65 23.26 -12.64 4.95
C ILE A 65 22.34 -13.18 3.85
N ALA A 66 21.10 -12.72 3.86
CA ALA A 66 20.13 -12.95 2.81
C ALA A 66 19.87 -11.66 2.05
N LEU A 67 20.20 -11.65 0.76
CA LEU A 67 19.92 -10.52 -0.12
C LEU A 67 18.42 -10.44 -0.42
N LYS A 68 17.91 -9.21 -0.36
CA LYS A 68 16.49 -8.85 -0.53
C LYS A 68 16.23 -8.03 -1.79
N SER A 69 17.21 -7.27 -2.27
CA SER A 69 17.18 -6.63 -3.60
C SER A 69 18.57 -6.14 -3.99
N PHE A 70 18.85 -6.08 -5.29
CA PHE A 70 20.05 -5.47 -5.86
C PHE A 70 19.65 -4.66 -7.08
N ASN A 71 19.83 -3.34 -7.02
CA ASN A 71 19.59 -2.43 -8.15
C ASN A 71 20.86 -1.68 -8.51
N ALA A 72 21.06 -1.38 -9.80
CA ALA A 72 22.18 -0.58 -10.26
C ALA A 72 21.77 0.41 -11.37
N GLU A 73 22.48 1.53 -11.45
CA GLU A 73 22.27 2.55 -12.49
C GLU A 73 23.56 3.30 -12.78
N VAL A 74 23.70 3.80 -14.02
CA VAL A 74 24.83 4.66 -14.39
C VAL A 74 24.52 6.11 -14.01
N ILE A 75 25.46 6.73 -13.29
CA ILE A 75 25.40 8.12 -12.85
C ILE A 75 26.62 8.91 -13.31
N ASP A 76 26.44 10.23 -13.43
CA ASP A 76 27.53 11.19 -13.64
C ASP A 76 28.28 11.53 -12.32
N GLU A 77 29.29 12.40 -12.41
CA GLU A 77 30.05 12.86 -11.22
C GLU A 77 29.20 13.65 -10.22
N ALA A 78 28.09 14.24 -10.65
CA ALA A 78 27.16 14.96 -9.78
C ALA A 78 26.14 14.02 -9.12
N GLY A 79 26.13 12.73 -9.48
CA GLY A 79 25.20 11.73 -8.95
C GLY A 79 23.87 11.62 -9.68
N ASN A 80 23.74 12.28 -10.84
CA ASN A 80 22.53 12.27 -11.65
C ASN A 80 22.50 11.04 -12.56
N PRO A 81 21.34 10.38 -12.73
CA PRO A 81 21.17 9.30 -13.71
C PRO A 81 21.43 9.79 -15.14
N VAL A 82 22.16 8.99 -15.92
CA VAL A 82 22.49 9.34 -17.32
C VAL A 82 21.49 8.70 -18.30
N PRO A 83 20.87 9.46 -19.23
CA PRO A 83 19.94 8.89 -20.21
C PRO A 83 20.58 7.86 -21.14
N LEU A 84 19.84 6.81 -21.50
CA LEU A 84 20.28 5.69 -22.35
C LEU A 84 20.63 6.13 -23.78
N HIS A 85 20.01 7.19 -24.26
CA HIS A 85 20.30 7.78 -25.57
C HIS A 85 21.62 8.58 -25.60
N GLU A 86 22.26 8.76 -24.45
CA GLU A 86 23.60 9.32 -24.27
C GLU A 86 24.62 8.25 -23.84
N THR A 87 24.28 7.43 -22.84
CA THR A 87 25.11 6.31 -22.39
C THR A 87 24.22 5.09 -22.20
N TYR A 88 24.30 4.17 -23.15
CA TYR A 88 23.54 2.93 -23.11
C TYR A 88 24.22 1.95 -22.15
N LEU A 89 23.54 1.62 -21.05
CA LEU A 89 23.94 0.52 -20.18
C LEU A 89 23.49 -0.79 -20.84
N HIS A 90 24.41 -1.45 -21.53
CA HIS A 90 24.12 -2.69 -22.23
C HIS A 90 23.87 -3.83 -21.23
N HIS A 91 24.77 -4.00 -20.25
CA HIS A 91 24.52 -4.83 -19.08
C HIS A 91 25.45 -4.45 -17.94
N TRP A 92 25.01 -4.77 -16.73
CA TRP A 92 25.88 -4.90 -15.58
C TRP A 92 25.68 -6.29 -15.00
N ALA A 93 26.76 -6.93 -14.55
CA ALA A 93 26.69 -8.29 -14.05
C ALA A 93 27.54 -8.43 -12.79
N VAL A 94 26.98 -9.07 -11.77
CA VAL A 94 27.64 -9.29 -10.49
C VAL A 94 27.74 -10.78 -10.22
N ALA A 95 28.97 -11.24 -10.02
CA ALA A 95 29.29 -12.62 -9.75
C ALA A 95 30.07 -12.74 -8.43
N ARG A 96 29.91 -13.87 -7.75
CA ARG A 96 30.71 -14.21 -6.57
C ARG A 96 31.82 -15.20 -6.93
N TYR A 97 32.92 -15.12 -6.21
CA TYR A 97 34.04 -16.05 -6.35
C TYR A 97 34.75 -16.25 -5.02
N PHE A 98 35.44 -17.38 -4.86
CA PHE A 98 36.29 -17.64 -3.72
C PHE A 98 37.76 -17.47 -4.11
N LEU A 99 38.48 -16.67 -3.31
CA LEU A 99 39.89 -16.37 -3.53
C LEU A 99 40.71 -16.90 -2.36
N ARG A 100 41.86 -17.52 -2.63
CA ARG A 100 42.77 -17.99 -1.58
C ARG A 100 43.27 -16.81 -0.73
N LYS A 101 43.20 -16.94 0.60
CA LYS A 101 43.65 -15.91 1.55
C LYS A 101 45.12 -15.55 1.31
N GLY A 102 45.41 -14.26 1.24
CA GLY A 102 46.76 -13.73 0.99
C GLY A 102 47.13 -13.56 -0.49
N VAL A 103 46.21 -13.86 -1.41
CA VAL A 103 46.35 -13.58 -2.84
C VAL A 103 45.47 -12.36 -3.18
N GLU A 104 45.98 -11.43 -3.98
CA GLU A 104 45.23 -10.26 -4.45
C GLU A 104 44.96 -10.33 -5.95
N VAL A 105 43.76 -9.91 -6.37
CA VAL A 105 43.35 -9.81 -7.77
C VAL A 105 42.75 -8.43 -7.98
N LEU A 106 43.43 -7.56 -8.73
CA LEU A 106 42.95 -6.19 -8.97
C LEU A 106 42.32 -6.04 -10.35
N ASN A 107 42.72 -6.86 -11.31
CA ASN A 107 42.23 -6.79 -12.69
C ASN A 107 42.25 -8.16 -13.38
N ILE A 108 41.74 -8.20 -14.62
CA ILE A 108 41.66 -9.42 -15.43
C ILE A 108 43.04 -9.99 -15.82
N ASN A 109 44.08 -9.16 -15.91
CA ASN A 109 45.45 -9.61 -16.22
C ASN A 109 46.10 -10.28 -15.01
N ASP A 110 45.78 -9.84 -13.80
CA ASP A 110 46.18 -10.53 -12.58
C ASP A 110 45.48 -11.88 -12.52
N ARG A 111 44.15 -11.93 -12.79
CA ARG A 111 43.39 -13.20 -12.90
C ARG A 111 44.06 -14.19 -13.85
N LYS A 112 44.47 -13.75 -15.05
CA LYS A 112 45.15 -14.60 -16.05
C LYS A 112 46.49 -15.17 -15.55
N LYS A 113 47.12 -14.57 -14.53
CA LYS A 113 48.37 -15.00 -13.92
C LYS A 113 48.18 -15.90 -12.70
N LEU A 114 46.97 -16.01 -12.14
CA LEU A 114 46.72 -16.93 -11.02
C LEU A 114 46.73 -18.37 -11.49
N ASN A 115 47.20 -19.26 -10.61
CA ASN A 115 46.94 -20.67 -10.76
C ASN A 115 45.44 -20.93 -10.63
N SER A 116 44.90 -21.84 -11.44
CA SER A 116 43.49 -22.23 -11.39
C SER A 116 43.04 -22.76 -10.01
N SER A 117 43.98 -23.17 -9.16
CA SER A 117 43.72 -23.63 -7.78
C SER A 117 43.45 -22.50 -6.78
N ASP A 118 43.79 -21.24 -7.11
CA ASP A 118 43.71 -20.11 -6.17
C ASP A 118 42.44 -19.28 -6.34
N TYR A 119 41.69 -19.53 -7.41
CA TYR A 119 40.44 -18.86 -7.76
C TYR A 119 39.35 -19.88 -8.07
N ILE A 120 38.21 -19.78 -7.40
CA ILE A 120 37.05 -20.66 -7.62
C ILE A 120 35.85 -19.79 -7.97
N SER A 121 35.31 -19.95 -9.18
CA SER A 121 34.09 -19.24 -9.57
C SER A 121 32.88 -19.86 -8.86
N ALA A 122 32.10 -19.04 -8.16
CA ALA A 122 30.85 -19.47 -7.57
C ALA A 122 29.72 -19.03 -8.50
N ARG A 123 29.31 -19.93 -9.41
CA ARG A 123 28.29 -19.73 -10.46
C ARG A 123 26.86 -19.79 -9.88
N ASN A 124 25.88 -19.23 -10.59
CA ASN A 124 24.46 -19.43 -10.29
C ASN A 124 24.06 -20.92 -10.44
N SER A 125 22.86 -21.28 -10.01
CA SER A 125 22.38 -22.67 -10.03
C SER A 125 21.78 -23.12 -11.37
N GLY A 126 21.82 -22.26 -12.39
CA GLY A 126 21.26 -22.49 -13.74
C GLY A 126 21.88 -23.67 -14.49
N ILE A 127 21.41 -23.90 -15.71
CA ILE A 127 21.79 -25.06 -16.53
C ILE A 127 23.14 -24.81 -17.26
N CYS A 128 23.46 -23.54 -17.52
CA CYS A 128 24.65 -23.09 -18.25
C CYS A 128 25.93 -23.10 -17.39
N GLN A 129 26.43 -24.30 -17.04
CA GLN A 129 27.57 -24.46 -16.12
C GLN A 129 28.95 -24.58 -16.79
N VAL A 130 29.01 -25.09 -18.03
CA VAL A 130 30.26 -25.39 -18.76
C VAL A 130 30.44 -24.40 -19.91
N ASP A 131 31.63 -23.82 -20.05
CA ASP A 131 32.03 -22.92 -21.16
C ASP A 131 31.02 -21.81 -21.50
N SER A 132 30.25 -21.35 -20.50
CA SER A 132 29.27 -20.27 -20.62
C SER A 132 29.68 -19.06 -19.79
N ASP A 133 29.43 -17.87 -20.33
CA ASP A 133 29.65 -16.57 -19.68
C ASP A 133 28.54 -16.18 -18.69
N VAL A 134 27.50 -17.02 -18.54
CA VAL A 134 26.39 -16.80 -17.59
C VAL A 134 26.80 -17.22 -16.17
N VAL A 135 27.74 -16.49 -15.58
CA VAL A 135 28.27 -16.73 -14.23
C VAL A 135 27.59 -15.89 -13.15
N GLN A 136 26.85 -14.87 -13.55
CA GLN A 136 26.31 -13.85 -12.67
C GLN A 136 25.19 -14.37 -11.76
N TYR A 137 25.05 -13.72 -10.61
CA TYR A 137 23.91 -13.85 -9.69
C TYR A 137 22.89 -12.74 -9.95
N PHE A 138 23.39 -11.52 -10.15
CA PHE A 138 22.58 -10.37 -10.51
C PHE A 138 23.11 -9.80 -11.81
N GLY A 139 22.21 -9.32 -12.65
CA GLY A 139 22.60 -8.58 -13.83
C GLY A 139 21.42 -8.35 -14.74
N LEU A 140 21.26 -7.10 -15.12
CA LEU A 140 20.24 -6.60 -16.02
C LEU A 140 20.92 -5.56 -16.94
N GLY A 141 20.22 -5.12 -17.98
CA GLY A 141 20.65 -4.06 -18.86
C GLY A 141 19.98 -2.73 -18.53
N SER A 142 19.65 -2.01 -19.59
CA SER A 142 18.94 -0.75 -19.55
C SER A 142 17.58 -0.83 -18.85
N GLU A 143 16.99 -2.02 -18.78
CA GLU A 143 15.69 -2.28 -18.16
C GLU A 143 15.69 -2.17 -16.62
N THR A 144 16.86 -2.01 -15.99
CA THR A 144 16.98 -2.04 -14.52
C THR A 144 16.08 -1.00 -13.82
N ARG A 145 15.79 0.15 -14.44
CA ARG A 145 15.08 1.28 -13.79
C ARG A 145 13.62 1.00 -13.43
N LYS A 146 12.89 0.27 -14.28
CA LYS A 146 11.47 -0.05 -14.08
C LYS A 146 11.23 -1.56 -13.86
N THR A 147 12.27 -2.31 -13.51
CA THR A 147 12.19 -3.75 -13.21
C THR A 147 12.25 -4.00 -11.71
N ALA A 148 11.24 -4.67 -11.15
CA ALA A 148 11.25 -5.02 -9.72
C ALA A 148 12.22 -6.17 -9.44
N THR A 149 13.25 -5.94 -8.61
CA THR A 149 14.28 -6.95 -8.25
C THR A 149 14.16 -7.44 -6.81
N HIS A 150 13.02 -7.16 -6.16
CA HIS A 150 12.79 -7.49 -4.76
C HIS A 150 12.53 -8.99 -4.57
N VAL A 151 13.20 -9.61 -3.59
CA VAL A 151 12.95 -10.98 -3.16
C VAL A 151 11.86 -10.97 -2.08
N PRO A 152 10.70 -11.61 -2.28
CA PRO A 152 9.57 -11.54 -1.35
C PRO A 152 9.89 -12.25 -0.02
N ASP A 153 9.34 -11.75 1.09
CA ASP A 153 9.42 -12.47 2.37
C ASP A 153 8.60 -13.78 2.32
N PRO A 154 9.06 -14.84 3.02
CA PRO A 154 10.24 -14.93 3.88
C PRO A 154 11.53 -15.36 3.15
N TYR A 155 11.59 -15.26 1.83
CA TYR A 155 12.70 -15.78 1.03
C TYR A 155 13.88 -14.81 0.98
N GLY A 156 15.09 -15.32 0.78
CA GLY A 156 16.30 -14.51 0.59
C GLY A 156 17.36 -15.26 -0.18
N ILE A 157 18.17 -14.54 -0.98
CA ILE A 157 19.32 -15.16 -1.67
C ILE A 157 20.46 -15.21 -0.66
N GLU A 158 20.79 -16.42 -0.21
CA GLU A 158 21.81 -16.66 0.81
C GLU A 158 23.21 -16.45 0.24
N VAL A 159 24.02 -15.64 0.94
CA VAL A 159 25.43 -15.38 0.61
C VAL A 159 26.29 -15.32 1.88
N GLY A 160 27.59 -15.54 1.74
CA GLY A 160 28.52 -15.55 2.88
C GLY A 160 28.32 -16.70 3.86
N ASN A 161 27.69 -17.82 3.43
CA ASN A 161 27.56 -19.02 4.25
C ASN A 161 28.94 -19.65 4.47
N PRO A 162 29.46 -19.73 5.71
CA PRO A 162 30.79 -20.28 5.97
C PRO A 162 30.96 -21.74 5.55
N ALA A 163 29.87 -22.50 5.42
CA ALA A 163 29.91 -23.90 4.97
C ALA A 163 30.14 -24.04 3.46
N GLU A 164 29.85 -23.00 2.66
CA GLU A 164 30.11 -22.99 1.21
C GLU A 164 31.51 -22.50 0.85
N ILE A 165 32.17 -21.78 1.77
CA ILE A 165 33.49 -21.19 1.53
C ILE A 165 34.57 -22.26 1.81
N PRO A 166 35.40 -22.64 0.82
CA PRO A 166 36.44 -23.64 1.03
C PRO A 166 37.49 -23.20 2.05
N ASP A 167 38.07 -24.16 2.78
CA ASP A 167 39.11 -23.89 3.78
C ASP A 167 40.30 -23.13 3.16
N GLY A 168 40.66 -22.00 3.78
CA GLY A 168 41.74 -21.15 3.30
C GLY A 168 41.33 -20.14 2.21
N PHE A 169 40.05 -20.07 1.85
CA PHE A 169 39.51 -19.10 0.91
C PHE A 169 38.67 -18.02 1.61
N GLU A 170 38.42 -16.92 0.89
CA GLU A 170 37.49 -15.86 1.25
C GLU A 170 36.54 -15.58 0.08
N GLU A 171 35.26 -15.32 0.38
CA GLU A 171 34.27 -14.92 -0.62
C GLU A 171 34.49 -13.45 -1.02
N LYS A 172 34.49 -13.21 -2.34
CA LYS A 172 34.67 -11.91 -2.97
C LYS A 172 33.65 -11.72 -4.08
N TRP A 173 33.48 -10.48 -4.48
CA TRP A 173 32.52 -10.07 -5.50
C TRP A 173 33.21 -9.41 -6.68
N LEU A 174 32.68 -9.67 -7.87
CA LEU A 174 33.11 -9.19 -9.16
C LEU A 174 31.95 -8.43 -9.79
N LEU A 175 32.20 -7.23 -10.30
CA LEU A 175 31.25 -6.45 -11.08
C LEU A 175 31.79 -6.29 -12.50
N ASN A 176 31.00 -6.66 -13.50
CA ASN A 176 31.20 -6.25 -14.88
C ASN A 176 30.25 -5.09 -15.21
N VAL A 177 30.77 -4.06 -15.88
CA VAL A 177 29.99 -2.95 -16.41
C VAL A 177 30.25 -2.87 -17.91
N HIS A 178 29.21 -3.10 -18.70
CA HIS A 178 29.21 -2.91 -20.14
C HIS A 178 28.34 -1.70 -20.52
N ALA A 179 28.97 -0.59 -20.85
CA ALA A 179 28.33 0.66 -21.20
C ALA A 179 28.92 1.29 -22.47
N ILE A 180 28.04 1.85 -23.30
CA ILE A 180 28.38 2.40 -24.61
C ILE A 180 27.96 3.86 -24.68
N ASP A 181 28.88 4.75 -25.04
CA ASP A 181 28.55 6.15 -25.30
C ASP A 181 27.92 6.29 -26.70
N THR A 182 26.63 6.61 -26.74
CA THR A 182 25.87 6.71 -27.98
C THR A 182 25.78 8.15 -28.50
N ARG A 183 26.53 9.09 -27.92
CA ARG A 183 26.56 10.49 -28.37
C ARG A 183 27.33 10.61 -29.67
N GLY A 184 26.71 11.19 -30.68
CA GLY A 184 27.34 11.49 -31.96
C GLY A 184 27.64 10.30 -32.87
N VAL A 185 27.27 9.07 -32.48
CA VAL A 185 27.44 7.88 -33.33
C VAL A 185 26.58 7.95 -34.60
N GLU A 186 27.04 7.29 -35.67
CA GLU A 186 26.33 7.28 -36.95
C GLU A 186 24.99 6.54 -36.86
N ASP A 187 24.98 5.38 -36.19
CA ASP A 187 23.82 4.51 -35.98
C ASP A 187 23.74 4.08 -34.51
N LYS A 188 22.86 4.73 -33.73
CA LYS A 188 22.71 4.43 -32.31
C LYS A 188 22.31 2.97 -32.07
N MET A 189 21.35 2.46 -32.82
CA MET A 189 20.82 1.11 -32.60
C MET A 189 21.85 0.05 -32.98
N GLY A 190 22.53 0.24 -34.12
CA GLY A 190 23.61 -0.66 -34.53
C GLY A 190 24.78 -0.68 -33.54
N CYS A 191 25.11 0.47 -32.93
CA CYS A 191 26.11 0.51 -31.86
C CYS A 191 25.65 -0.27 -30.61
N THR A 192 24.40 -0.11 -30.17
CA THR A 192 23.87 -0.82 -29.00
C THR A 192 23.71 -2.33 -29.23
N GLU A 193 23.52 -2.75 -30.47
CA GLU A 193 23.49 -4.16 -30.91
C GLU A 193 24.89 -4.73 -31.23
N CYS A 194 25.94 -3.94 -30.96
CA CYS A 194 27.33 -4.32 -31.14
C CYS A 194 27.68 -4.83 -32.55
N ARG A 195 27.15 -4.18 -33.59
CA ARG A 195 27.42 -4.52 -34.99
C ARG A 195 28.87 -4.33 -35.39
N CYS A 196 29.55 -5.40 -35.78
CA CYS A 196 31.01 -5.40 -36.00
C CYS A 196 31.46 -4.39 -37.07
N ASP A 197 30.63 -4.13 -38.09
CA ASP A 197 30.92 -3.16 -39.15
C ASP A 197 30.96 -1.70 -38.66
N LEU A 198 30.24 -1.39 -37.58
CA LEU A 198 30.25 -0.06 -36.96
C LEU A 198 31.42 0.13 -36.00
N TYR A 199 31.95 -0.94 -35.40
CA TYR A 199 33.13 -0.91 -34.53
C TYR A 199 34.45 -1.09 -35.30
N ASN A 200 34.39 -1.47 -36.58
CA ASN A 200 35.55 -1.73 -37.43
C ASN A 200 36.52 -2.77 -36.82
N VAL A 201 35.96 -3.85 -36.30
CA VAL A 201 36.70 -4.94 -35.65
C VAL A 201 36.55 -6.24 -36.43
N THR A 202 37.65 -6.99 -36.53
CA THR A 202 37.71 -8.31 -37.18
C THR A 202 38.26 -9.40 -36.27
N GLU A 203 38.71 -9.03 -35.08
CA GLU A 203 39.26 -9.91 -34.05
C GLU A 203 38.58 -9.57 -32.71
N ASP A 204 38.44 -10.57 -31.83
CA ASP A 204 37.90 -10.41 -30.49
C ASP A 204 38.92 -9.78 -29.51
N GLU A 205 38.51 -9.57 -28.25
CA GLU A 205 39.36 -9.00 -27.19
C GLU A 205 40.64 -9.82 -26.88
N TYR A 206 40.71 -11.08 -27.36
CA TYR A 206 41.84 -11.99 -27.18
C TYR A 206 42.73 -12.06 -28.43
N GLY A 207 42.45 -11.27 -29.47
CA GLY A 207 43.16 -11.30 -30.75
C GLY A 207 42.83 -12.53 -31.59
N ARG A 208 41.68 -13.18 -31.36
CA ARG A 208 41.22 -14.30 -32.18
C ARG A 208 40.34 -13.77 -33.32
N PRO A 209 40.53 -14.23 -34.56
CA PRO A 209 39.71 -13.79 -35.68
C PRO A 209 38.24 -14.16 -35.48
N LEU A 210 37.36 -13.18 -35.70
CA LEU A 210 35.92 -13.38 -35.67
C LEU A 210 35.49 -14.26 -36.85
N ARG A 211 34.44 -15.06 -36.65
CA ARG A 211 33.92 -15.90 -37.74
C ARG A 211 33.29 -15.01 -38.83
N PRO A 212 33.41 -15.35 -40.12
CA PRO A 212 32.87 -14.52 -41.21
C PRO A 212 31.35 -14.28 -41.15
N ASP A 213 30.63 -15.21 -40.51
CA ASP A 213 29.19 -15.20 -40.28
C ASP A 213 28.77 -14.45 -39.00
N TYR A 214 29.68 -14.10 -38.10
CA TYR A 214 29.37 -13.34 -36.88
C TYR A 214 29.23 -11.84 -37.21
N LYS A 215 27.99 -11.32 -37.24
CA LYS A 215 27.70 -9.95 -37.71
C LYS A 215 27.64 -8.92 -36.60
N GLY A 216 27.36 -9.33 -35.37
CA GLY A 216 27.34 -8.45 -34.22
C GLY A 216 27.06 -9.16 -32.91
N GLY A 217 27.51 -8.54 -31.83
CA GLY A 217 27.44 -9.10 -30.48
C GLY A 217 28.63 -8.66 -29.62
N PHE A 218 28.71 -9.16 -28.39
CA PHE A 218 29.67 -8.66 -27.41
C PHE A 218 31.14 -8.83 -27.82
N LEU A 219 31.47 -9.78 -28.71
CA LEU A 219 32.83 -9.93 -29.25
C LEU A 219 33.27 -8.74 -30.12
N CYS A 220 32.34 -7.88 -30.53
CA CYS A 220 32.61 -6.71 -31.37
C CYS A 220 32.61 -5.37 -30.60
N CYS A 221 32.09 -5.35 -29.38
CA CYS A 221 32.05 -4.18 -28.50
C CYS A 221 32.73 -4.50 -27.15
N TYR A 222 33.98 -4.96 -27.22
CA TYR A 222 34.79 -5.20 -26.02
C TYR A 222 35.38 -3.89 -25.45
N ASP A 223 36.07 -3.99 -24.31
CA ASP A 223 36.64 -2.82 -23.62
C ASP A 223 37.56 -2.01 -24.55
N HIS A 224 37.40 -0.69 -24.56
CA HIS A 224 38.11 0.25 -25.46
C HIS A 224 37.75 0.20 -26.95
N ALA A 225 36.81 -0.65 -27.38
CA ALA A 225 36.24 -0.53 -28.73
C ALA A 225 35.55 0.83 -28.90
N GLN A 226 35.46 1.31 -30.14
CA GLN A 226 34.80 2.57 -30.46
C GLN A 226 33.87 2.41 -31.65
N CYS A 227 32.58 2.64 -31.42
CA CYS A 227 31.59 2.70 -32.49
C CYS A 227 31.81 3.94 -33.35
N ARG A 228 31.56 3.82 -34.65
CA ARG A 228 31.76 4.90 -35.61
C ARG A 228 30.97 6.16 -35.24
N VAL A 229 31.70 7.27 -35.13
CA VAL A 229 31.18 8.61 -34.79
C VAL A 229 31.05 9.46 -36.05
N LYS A 230 30.00 10.26 -36.15
CA LYS A 230 29.77 11.20 -37.25
C LYS A 230 30.96 12.16 -37.40
N GLN A 231 31.39 12.37 -38.63
CA GLN A 231 32.52 13.23 -38.94
C GLN A 231 32.31 14.65 -38.38
N GLY A 232 33.28 15.15 -37.61
CA GLY A 232 33.23 16.49 -37.00
C GLY A 232 32.47 16.60 -35.68
N PHE A 233 31.94 15.50 -35.13
CA PHE A 233 31.36 15.51 -33.79
C PHE A 233 32.46 15.38 -32.72
N GLU A 234 32.67 16.44 -31.95
CA GLU A 234 33.54 16.44 -30.77
C GLU A 234 32.70 16.68 -29.52
N SER A 235 32.90 15.86 -28.48
CA SER A 235 32.28 16.04 -27.17
C SER A 235 33.26 15.66 -26.07
N VAL A 236 33.07 16.27 -24.90
CA VAL A 236 33.91 15.98 -23.74
C VAL A 236 33.70 14.54 -23.27
N ARG A 237 34.82 13.92 -22.89
CA ARG A 237 34.80 12.65 -22.15
C ARG A 237 34.14 12.89 -20.79
N ARG A 238 33.31 11.95 -20.35
CA ARG A 238 32.60 12.02 -19.08
C ARG A 238 33.13 10.96 -18.13
N ASN A 239 33.27 11.37 -16.88
CA ASN A 239 33.54 10.47 -15.77
C ASN A 239 32.20 9.94 -15.26
N LEU A 240 32.08 8.62 -15.20
CA LEU A 240 30.85 7.91 -14.87
C LEU A 240 31.11 6.85 -13.80
N TYR A 241 30.04 6.47 -13.10
CA TYR A 241 30.04 5.43 -12.08
C TYR A 241 28.78 4.58 -12.23
N LEU A 242 28.88 3.31 -11.86
CA LEU A 242 27.71 2.48 -11.59
C LEU A 242 27.37 2.62 -10.11
N ARG A 243 26.25 3.26 -9.80
CA ARG A 243 25.68 3.31 -8.44
C ARG A 243 24.84 2.07 -8.23
N TYR A 244 25.14 1.29 -7.19
CA TYR A 244 24.34 0.12 -6.85
C TYR A 244 23.85 0.15 -5.40
N THR A 245 22.60 -0.25 -5.21
CA THR A 245 21.92 -0.31 -3.92
C THR A 245 21.59 -1.76 -3.58
N VAL A 246 22.10 -2.21 -2.44
CA VAL A 246 21.88 -3.57 -1.94
C VAL A 246 21.03 -3.50 -0.69
N LYS A 247 19.96 -4.31 -0.64
CA LYS A 247 19.16 -4.52 0.57
C LYS A 247 19.32 -5.96 1.05
N TRP A 248 19.49 -6.16 2.35
CA TRP A 248 19.70 -7.49 2.91
C TRP A 248 19.26 -7.59 4.37
N VAL A 249 19.17 -8.82 4.86
CA VAL A 249 18.92 -9.16 6.27
C VAL A 249 19.99 -10.14 6.74
N ASP A 250 20.26 -10.19 8.04
CA ASP A 250 21.14 -11.22 8.58
C ASP A 250 20.45 -12.59 8.48
N MET A 251 21.18 -13.64 8.08
CA MET A 251 20.59 -14.98 7.99
C MET A 251 20.16 -15.48 9.37
N ASP A 252 18.90 -15.88 9.49
CA ASP A 252 18.36 -16.55 10.67
C ASP A 252 17.37 -17.65 10.26
N THR A 253 16.83 -18.40 11.23
CA THR A 253 15.93 -19.54 10.97
C THR A 253 14.58 -19.15 10.35
N SER A 254 14.26 -17.86 10.25
CA SER A 254 13.02 -17.37 9.64
C SER A 254 13.15 -17.12 8.14
N VAL A 255 14.38 -17.00 7.62
CA VAL A 255 14.64 -16.77 6.20
C VAL A 255 14.71 -18.11 5.46
N VAL A 256 14.00 -18.22 4.35
CA VAL A 256 14.04 -19.39 3.46
C VAL A 256 15.03 -19.11 2.30
N PRO A 257 16.14 -19.85 2.18
CA PRO A 257 17.09 -19.65 1.09
C PRO A 257 16.45 -19.88 -0.28
N ALA A 258 16.67 -18.95 -1.20
CA ALA A 258 16.31 -19.06 -2.60
C ALA A 258 17.56 -19.08 -3.48
N LYS A 259 17.58 -19.95 -4.48
CA LYS A 259 18.65 -20.08 -5.46
C LYS A 259 18.26 -19.37 -6.76
N ILE A 260 19.25 -18.78 -7.41
CA ILE A 260 19.09 -18.09 -8.69
C ILE A 260 19.39 -19.07 -9.83
N TYR A 261 18.49 -19.15 -10.79
CA TYR A 261 18.67 -19.90 -12.03
C TYR A 261 18.47 -18.96 -13.21
N ILE A 262 19.43 -18.99 -14.14
CA ILE A 262 19.37 -18.23 -15.38
C ILE A 262 19.23 -19.24 -16.52
N LEU A 263 18.17 -19.10 -17.29
CA LEU A 263 17.86 -19.91 -18.46
C LEU A 263 18.20 -19.13 -19.72
N ASP A 264 18.81 -19.77 -20.71
CA ASP A 264 19.26 -19.14 -21.95
C ASP A 264 18.58 -19.80 -23.15
N ILE A 265 17.84 -19.01 -23.94
CA ILE A 265 17.15 -19.47 -25.16
C ILE A 265 18.09 -20.06 -26.21
N THR A 266 19.38 -19.77 -26.12
CA THR A 266 20.39 -20.27 -27.07
C THR A 266 20.98 -21.62 -26.71
N ASP A 267 20.52 -22.25 -25.61
CA ASP A 267 20.99 -23.57 -25.23
C ASP A 267 20.74 -24.60 -26.34
N GLY A 268 21.83 -25.08 -26.91
CA GLY A 268 21.83 -26.01 -28.04
C GLY A 268 21.55 -27.47 -27.68
N TRP A 269 21.28 -27.78 -26.41
CA TRP A 269 21.07 -29.15 -25.97
C TRP A 269 19.82 -29.80 -26.61
N LYS A 270 19.95 -31.07 -27.02
CA LYS A 270 18.85 -31.87 -27.58
C LYS A 270 18.79 -33.23 -26.88
N ARG A 271 17.59 -33.60 -26.43
CA ARG A 271 17.31 -34.87 -25.74
C ARG A 271 17.57 -36.07 -26.65
N SER A 272 18.57 -36.89 -26.31
CA SER A 272 18.83 -38.19 -26.92
C SER A 272 17.93 -39.26 -26.29
N SER A 273 17.32 -40.13 -27.10
CA SER A 273 16.40 -41.19 -26.66
C SER A 273 17.05 -42.30 -25.80
N ASN A 274 18.38 -42.31 -25.67
CA ASN A 274 19.13 -43.39 -24.99
C ASN A 274 20.00 -42.95 -23.79
N SER A 275 19.90 -41.71 -23.31
CA SER A 275 20.68 -41.25 -22.13
C SER A 275 19.80 -41.10 -20.88
N THR A 276 20.04 -41.94 -19.87
CA THR A 276 19.49 -41.80 -18.50
C THR A 276 20.35 -40.90 -17.59
N GLY A 277 21.26 -40.10 -18.16
CA GLY A 277 22.26 -39.33 -17.42
C GLY A 277 21.96 -37.83 -17.37
N VAL A 278 21.95 -37.29 -16.15
CA VAL A 278 21.85 -35.86 -15.79
C VAL A 278 23.11 -35.03 -16.17
N ASN A 279 24.06 -35.62 -16.90
CA ASN A 279 25.26 -34.93 -17.39
C ASN A 279 25.19 -34.82 -18.92
N SER A 280 24.53 -33.77 -19.39
CA SER A 280 24.50 -33.42 -20.80
C SER A 280 25.20 -32.08 -20.99
N GLU A 281 26.06 -31.97 -22.00
CA GLU A 281 26.75 -30.70 -22.30
C GLU A 281 25.73 -29.69 -22.85
N HIS A 282 25.38 -28.71 -22.02
CA HIS A 282 24.55 -27.56 -22.39
C HIS A 282 25.42 -26.50 -23.07
N SER A 283 24.96 -25.96 -24.21
CA SER A 283 25.73 -25.03 -25.04
C SER A 283 25.00 -23.70 -25.10
N CYS A 284 25.19 -22.88 -24.06
CA CYS A 284 24.58 -21.57 -23.90
C CYS A 284 25.45 -20.48 -24.53
N LYS A 285 24.98 -19.89 -25.63
CA LYS A 285 25.72 -18.88 -26.41
C LYS A 285 25.45 -17.44 -25.96
N VAL A 286 24.50 -17.22 -25.04
CA VAL A 286 24.08 -15.93 -24.47
C VAL A 286 23.35 -15.02 -25.46
N GLU A 287 23.89 -14.85 -26.66
CA GLU A 287 23.38 -13.96 -27.69
C GLU A 287 23.07 -14.70 -29.01
N TYR A 288 22.17 -14.12 -29.79
CA TYR A 288 21.81 -14.63 -31.10
C TYR A 288 21.37 -13.51 -32.05
N GLU A 289 21.21 -13.84 -33.33
CA GLU A 289 20.79 -12.92 -34.38
C GLU A 289 19.32 -13.16 -34.77
N ILE A 290 18.61 -12.09 -35.12
CA ILE A 290 17.24 -12.11 -35.66
C ILE A 290 17.28 -11.66 -37.12
N GLU A 291 16.79 -12.53 -37.99
CA GLU A 291 16.65 -12.22 -39.42
C GLU A 291 15.42 -11.35 -39.69
N PRO A 292 15.48 -10.44 -40.68
CA PRO A 292 14.35 -9.60 -41.03
C PRO A 292 13.22 -10.42 -41.70
N CYS A 293 11.97 -10.07 -41.40
CA CYS A 293 10.78 -10.72 -41.97
C CYS A 293 10.67 -10.48 -43.48
N ARG A 294 9.97 -11.39 -44.18
CA ARG A 294 9.79 -11.28 -45.63
C ARG A 294 8.82 -10.16 -45.97
N ALA A 295 8.99 -9.52 -47.13
CA ALA A 295 8.14 -8.41 -47.58
C ALA A 295 6.63 -8.73 -47.62
N THR A 296 6.25 -10.01 -47.75
CA THR A 296 4.86 -10.47 -47.70
C THR A 296 4.25 -10.48 -46.29
N GLU A 297 5.06 -10.65 -45.23
CA GLU A 297 4.63 -10.74 -43.83
C GLU A 297 4.51 -9.36 -43.17
N LEU A 298 5.18 -8.33 -43.72
CA LEU A 298 5.01 -6.93 -43.33
C LEU A 298 3.57 -6.42 -43.52
N ALA A 299 2.82 -6.99 -44.48
CA ALA A 299 1.46 -6.55 -44.81
C ALA A 299 0.40 -7.02 -43.80
N ASP A 300 0.68 -8.10 -43.05
CA ASP A 300 -0.27 -8.76 -42.14
C ASP A 300 0.03 -8.49 -40.64
N ASN A 301 0.87 -7.50 -40.31
CA ASN A 301 1.31 -7.18 -38.93
C ASN A 301 1.97 -8.36 -38.17
N GLY A 302 2.51 -9.36 -38.88
CA GLY A 302 2.99 -10.64 -38.30
C GLY A 302 4.50 -10.79 -38.08
N CYS A 303 5.30 -9.71 -38.10
CA CYS A 303 6.77 -9.79 -38.02
C CYS A 303 7.32 -9.97 -36.59
N ILE A 304 7.16 -11.17 -36.03
CA ILE A 304 7.71 -11.58 -34.74
C ILE A 304 8.54 -12.87 -34.94
N ASP A 305 9.81 -12.86 -34.54
CA ASP A 305 10.63 -14.06 -34.39
C ASP A 305 10.39 -14.67 -32.99
N THR A 306 9.83 -15.87 -32.97
CA THR A 306 9.55 -16.64 -31.76
C THR A 306 10.53 -17.81 -31.67
N ARG A 307 11.44 -17.77 -30.70
CA ARG A 307 12.30 -18.91 -30.38
C ARG A 307 11.76 -19.68 -29.19
N ARG A 308 11.71 -21.00 -29.31
CA ARG A 308 11.31 -21.91 -28.24
C ARG A 308 12.35 -23.01 -28.06
N ILE A 309 12.73 -23.29 -26.83
CA ILE A 309 13.59 -24.43 -26.46
C ILE A 309 12.99 -25.22 -25.30
N SER A 310 13.35 -26.50 -25.22
CA SER A 310 12.98 -27.38 -24.12
C SER A 310 14.17 -27.57 -23.17
N LEU A 311 13.95 -27.31 -21.89
CA LEU A 311 14.96 -27.33 -20.85
C LEU A 311 14.57 -28.35 -19.77
N ASP A 312 15.39 -29.38 -19.58
CA ASP A 312 15.18 -30.37 -18.53
C ASP A 312 15.76 -29.84 -17.21
N MET A 313 14.92 -29.63 -16.21
CA MET A 313 15.32 -28.98 -14.96
C MET A 313 16.13 -29.94 -14.08
N PRO A 314 17.42 -29.67 -13.79
CA PRO A 314 18.22 -30.54 -12.93
C PRO A 314 17.89 -30.40 -11.43
N PHE A 315 17.00 -29.46 -11.10
CA PHE A 315 16.57 -29.10 -9.76
C PHE A 315 15.03 -29.20 -9.65
N GLY A 316 14.53 -29.23 -8.42
CA GLY A 316 13.12 -29.09 -8.14
C GLY A 316 12.93 -28.12 -6.98
N GLY A 317 11.77 -27.47 -6.92
CA GLY A 317 11.47 -26.46 -5.92
C GLY A 317 10.29 -25.59 -6.32
N TYR A 318 10.12 -24.49 -5.59
CA TYR A 318 9.01 -23.55 -5.76
C TYR A 318 9.52 -22.25 -6.37
N VAL A 319 8.93 -21.84 -7.51
CA VAL A 319 9.27 -20.56 -8.16
C VAL A 319 8.64 -19.43 -7.35
N ILE A 320 9.45 -18.47 -6.95
CA ILE A 320 9.01 -17.31 -6.14
C ILE A 320 9.13 -15.98 -6.87
N TYR A 321 9.94 -15.95 -7.94
CA TYR A 321 10.19 -14.77 -8.76
C TYR A 321 10.64 -15.22 -10.16
N GLY A 322 10.26 -14.47 -11.18
CA GLY A 322 10.80 -14.63 -12.53
C GLY A 322 10.83 -13.32 -13.32
N VAL A 323 11.84 -13.12 -14.16
CA VAL A 323 11.98 -11.95 -15.03
C VAL A 323 12.83 -12.31 -16.26
N ALA A 324 12.53 -11.72 -17.41
CA ALA A 324 13.36 -11.86 -18.59
C ALA A 324 14.32 -10.68 -18.76
N HIS A 325 15.41 -10.92 -19.49
CA HIS A 325 16.34 -9.90 -19.95
C HIS A 325 16.37 -9.94 -21.48
N GLN A 326 15.97 -8.83 -22.10
CA GLN A 326 15.90 -8.65 -23.55
C GLN A 326 16.44 -7.27 -23.93
N HIS A 327 17.01 -7.17 -25.12
CA HIS A 327 17.46 -5.91 -25.71
C HIS A 327 16.37 -5.26 -26.57
N ALA A 328 16.61 -4.03 -27.02
CA ALA A 328 15.71 -3.32 -27.93
C ALA A 328 15.30 -4.20 -29.12
N GLY A 329 14.00 -4.26 -29.41
CA GLY A 329 13.41 -5.21 -30.35
C GLY A 329 12.73 -6.40 -29.67
N GLY A 330 13.02 -6.69 -28.40
CA GLY A 330 12.31 -7.71 -27.63
C GLY A 330 10.83 -7.36 -27.48
N SER A 331 9.95 -8.37 -27.56
CA SER A 331 8.50 -8.23 -27.38
C SER A 331 7.97 -9.03 -26.18
N GLY A 332 8.82 -9.78 -25.50
CA GLY A 332 8.51 -10.54 -24.31
C GLY A 332 9.13 -11.93 -24.32
N SER A 333 9.14 -12.55 -23.14
CA SER A 333 9.57 -13.93 -22.95
C SER A 333 8.70 -14.61 -21.91
N ALA A 334 8.52 -15.91 -22.05
CA ALA A 334 7.63 -16.70 -21.21
C ALA A 334 8.18 -18.10 -20.96
N LEU A 335 7.89 -18.62 -19.78
CA LEU A 335 8.26 -19.95 -19.35
C LEU A 335 6.98 -20.79 -19.21
N TYR A 336 6.93 -21.92 -19.89
CA TYR A 336 5.79 -22.84 -19.90
C TYR A 336 6.20 -24.21 -19.39
N ARG A 337 5.22 -25.01 -18.95
CA ARG A 337 5.35 -26.46 -18.87
C ARG A 337 5.23 -27.09 -20.26
N GLU A 338 5.64 -28.35 -20.37
CA GLU A 338 5.50 -29.15 -21.59
C GLU A 338 4.03 -29.28 -22.07
N ASP A 339 3.05 -29.23 -21.15
CA ASP A 339 1.61 -29.27 -21.47
C ASP A 339 1.03 -27.92 -21.97
N GLY A 340 1.87 -26.88 -22.05
CA GLY A 340 1.48 -25.53 -22.46
C GLY A 340 0.99 -24.62 -21.34
N GLN A 341 0.99 -25.08 -20.08
CA GLN A 341 0.66 -24.22 -18.93
C GLN A 341 1.73 -23.11 -18.76
N LEU A 342 1.30 -21.84 -18.77
CA LEU A 342 2.16 -20.70 -18.49
C LEU A 342 2.58 -20.70 -17.00
N LEU A 343 3.88 -20.66 -16.73
CA LEU A 343 4.44 -20.55 -15.37
C LEU A 343 4.74 -19.10 -15.01
N CYS A 344 5.42 -18.38 -15.91
CA CYS A 344 5.75 -16.97 -15.76
C CYS A 344 5.90 -16.32 -17.13
N SER A 345 5.49 -15.05 -17.25
CA SER A 345 5.74 -14.21 -18.42
C SER A 345 6.40 -12.90 -17.99
N SER A 346 7.21 -12.34 -18.88
CA SER A 346 7.91 -11.08 -18.68
C SER A 346 7.88 -10.29 -19.98
N ILE A 347 7.37 -9.06 -19.90
CA ILE A 347 7.06 -8.20 -21.05
C ILE A 347 7.86 -6.89 -20.91
N PRO A 348 8.50 -6.42 -21.99
CA PRO A 348 9.27 -5.18 -21.96
C PRO A 348 8.40 -3.94 -21.85
N THR A 349 8.91 -2.95 -21.12
CA THR A 349 8.41 -1.57 -21.07
C THR A 349 9.36 -0.70 -21.87
N TYR A 350 8.84 -0.10 -22.94
CA TYR A 350 9.58 0.87 -23.75
C TYR A 350 9.34 2.29 -23.25
N GLY A 351 10.36 3.14 -23.29
CA GLY A 351 10.20 4.58 -23.05
C GLY A 351 9.59 5.29 -24.24
N ASP A 352 9.10 6.52 -24.02
CA ASP A 352 8.49 7.40 -25.04
C ASP A 352 9.00 8.86 -24.99
N GLY A 353 9.94 9.18 -24.10
CA GLY A 353 10.54 10.51 -23.91
C GLY A 353 12.07 10.51 -23.99
N GLU A 354 12.70 11.57 -23.45
CA GLU A 354 14.18 11.73 -23.47
C GLU A 354 14.82 11.64 -22.08
N GLU A 355 13.99 11.58 -21.02
CA GLU A 355 14.45 11.55 -19.63
C GLU A 355 14.98 10.17 -19.23
N ALA A 356 15.90 10.16 -18.25
CA ALA A 356 16.47 8.94 -17.72
C ALA A 356 15.37 8.03 -17.10
N GLY A 357 15.15 6.86 -17.70
CA GLY A 357 14.11 5.90 -17.30
C GLY A 357 12.84 5.97 -18.15
N ASN A 358 12.80 6.84 -19.16
CA ASN A 358 11.71 6.96 -20.09
C ASN A 358 12.18 7.11 -21.55
N GLU A 359 13.38 6.64 -21.90
CA GLU A 359 14.00 6.90 -23.19
C GLU A 359 13.32 6.17 -24.36
N ALA A 360 12.91 6.96 -25.37
CA ALA A 360 12.21 6.47 -26.55
C ALA A 360 13.04 5.44 -27.33
N GLY A 361 12.44 4.30 -27.63
CA GLY A 361 13.07 3.22 -28.39
C GLY A 361 14.01 2.31 -27.61
N TYR A 362 14.11 2.49 -26.28
CA TYR A 362 14.87 1.60 -25.39
C TYR A 362 13.93 0.84 -24.45
N ILE A 363 14.32 -0.38 -24.09
CA ILE A 363 13.67 -1.10 -22.98
C ILE A 363 14.19 -0.50 -21.68
N VAL A 364 13.29 0.11 -20.92
CA VAL A 364 13.56 0.78 -19.63
C VAL A 364 13.02 -0.01 -18.43
N GLY A 365 12.30 -1.10 -18.68
CA GLY A 365 11.74 -2.00 -17.67
C GLY A 365 11.30 -3.34 -18.25
N MET A 366 11.17 -4.34 -17.39
CA MET A 366 10.57 -5.64 -17.68
C MET A 366 9.54 -5.98 -16.60
N THR A 367 8.39 -6.54 -16.97
CA THR A 367 7.43 -7.05 -15.99
C THR A 367 7.99 -8.28 -15.28
N THR A 368 7.68 -8.41 -14.00
CA THR A 368 8.21 -9.47 -13.13
C THR A 368 7.07 -10.36 -12.65
N CYS A 369 7.31 -11.67 -12.68
CA CYS A 369 6.39 -12.69 -12.21
C CYS A 369 6.63 -12.95 -10.72
N TYR A 370 5.60 -12.79 -9.89
CA TYR A 370 5.61 -13.18 -8.47
C TYR A 370 4.50 -14.20 -8.21
N PRO A 371 4.76 -15.51 -8.41
CA PRO A 371 3.79 -16.55 -8.09
C PRO A 371 3.42 -16.52 -6.60
N GLN A 372 2.16 -16.84 -6.29
CA GLN A 372 1.79 -17.04 -4.89
C GLN A 372 2.64 -18.15 -4.27
N PRO A 373 3.16 -17.99 -3.03
CA PRO A 373 4.02 -18.98 -2.40
C PRO A 373 3.42 -20.40 -2.44
N GLY A 374 4.12 -21.31 -3.11
CA GLY A 374 3.73 -22.72 -3.21
C GLY A 374 2.81 -23.10 -4.36
N THR A 375 2.39 -22.17 -5.23
CA THR A 375 1.51 -22.48 -6.37
C THR A 375 2.27 -22.99 -7.59
N VAL A 376 3.47 -22.49 -7.85
CA VAL A 376 4.31 -22.92 -8.98
C VAL A 376 5.45 -23.78 -8.46
N LYS A 377 5.35 -25.10 -8.69
CA LYS A 377 6.36 -26.08 -8.32
C LYS A 377 6.98 -26.72 -9.56
N ILE A 378 8.30 -26.67 -9.67
CA ILE A 378 9.08 -27.38 -10.67
C ILE A 378 9.57 -28.70 -10.06
N SER A 379 9.39 -29.80 -10.77
CA SER A 379 9.92 -31.11 -10.35
C SER A 379 11.31 -31.34 -10.95
N LYS A 380 12.19 -32.03 -10.21
CA LYS A 380 13.48 -32.44 -10.75
C LYS A 380 13.28 -33.40 -11.93
N GLY A 381 13.91 -33.09 -13.06
CA GLY A 381 13.76 -33.79 -14.34
C GLY A 381 12.52 -33.38 -15.13
N GLU A 382 11.77 -32.36 -14.70
CA GLU A 382 10.67 -31.79 -15.47
C GLU A 382 11.20 -30.98 -16.65
N THR A 383 10.56 -31.14 -17.81
CA THR A 383 10.85 -30.35 -19.01
C THR A 383 10.03 -29.06 -19.02
N LEU A 384 10.69 -27.91 -19.06
CA LEU A 384 10.05 -26.61 -19.28
C LEU A 384 10.33 -26.10 -20.69
N ILE A 385 9.44 -25.27 -21.22
CA ILE A 385 9.58 -24.62 -22.51
C ILE A 385 9.86 -23.14 -22.26
N LEU A 386 11.05 -22.68 -22.64
CA LEU A 386 11.37 -21.25 -22.65
C LEU A 386 11.05 -20.68 -24.03
N GLU A 387 10.28 -19.60 -24.07
CA GLU A 387 9.97 -18.81 -25.26
C GLU A 387 10.57 -17.41 -25.14
N SER A 388 11.19 -16.92 -26.21
CA SER A 388 11.64 -15.53 -26.35
C SER A 388 11.14 -14.98 -27.69
N ASN A 389 10.47 -13.84 -27.64
CA ASN A 389 9.89 -13.17 -28.80
C ASN A 389 10.63 -11.85 -29.07
N TYR A 390 10.97 -11.63 -30.34
CA TYR A 390 11.59 -10.41 -30.84
C TYR A 390 10.85 -9.90 -32.08
N SER A 391 10.85 -8.60 -32.30
CA SER A 391 10.43 -8.03 -33.58
C SER A 391 11.42 -8.43 -34.66
N SER A 392 10.90 -8.94 -35.78
CA SER A 392 11.69 -9.21 -36.98
C SER A 392 11.46 -8.18 -38.08
N ILE A 393 10.88 -7.01 -37.76
CA ILE A 393 10.66 -5.91 -38.73
C ILE A 393 12.00 -5.48 -39.36
N ARG A 394 13.09 -5.59 -38.60
CA ARG A 394 14.46 -5.36 -39.06
C ARG A 394 15.36 -6.48 -38.55
N HIS A 395 16.54 -6.55 -39.14
CA HIS A 395 17.61 -7.42 -38.66
C HIS A 395 18.14 -6.91 -37.32
N HIS A 396 18.37 -7.81 -36.37
CA HIS A 396 18.98 -7.50 -35.07
C HIS A 396 20.18 -8.40 -34.80
N THR A 397 21.28 -7.85 -34.27
CA THR A 397 22.46 -8.61 -33.81
C THR A 397 22.62 -8.56 -32.30
N GLY A 398 23.28 -9.55 -31.71
CA GLY A 398 23.64 -9.52 -30.29
C GLY A 398 22.43 -9.43 -29.35
N VAL A 399 21.26 -9.97 -29.73
CA VAL A 399 20.08 -9.96 -28.86
C VAL A 399 20.17 -11.07 -27.81
N MET A 400 19.62 -10.83 -26.63
CA MET A 400 19.63 -11.78 -25.50
C MET A 400 18.23 -12.32 -25.23
N GLY A 401 18.14 -13.57 -24.80
CA GLY A 401 16.87 -14.20 -24.40
C GLY A 401 17.04 -14.95 -23.10
N LEU A 402 17.52 -14.25 -22.07
CA LEU A 402 17.73 -14.83 -20.75
C LEU A 402 16.45 -14.73 -19.91
N PHE A 403 16.18 -15.76 -19.12
CA PHE A 403 15.07 -15.78 -18.17
C PHE A 403 15.59 -16.18 -16.79
N TYR A 404 15.48 -15.26 -15.84
CA TYR A 404 15.91 -15.42 -14.47
C TYR A 404 14.73 -15.94 -13.65
N ILE A 405 14.96 -16.95 -12.82
CA ILE A 405 14.00 -17.41 -11.83
C ILE A 405 14.68 -17.59 -10.47
N LEU A 406 13.95 -17.27 -9.40
CA LEU A 406 14.32 -17.64 -8.05
C LEU A 406 13.50 -18.86 -7.62
N VAL A 407 14.18 -19.87 -7.12
CA VAL A 407 13.56 -21.13 -6.70
C VAL A 407 13.97 -21.47 -5.28
N ALA A 408 12.98 -21.74 -4.43
CA ALA A 408 13.17 -22.19 -3.06
C ALA A 408 12.94 -23.71 -2.97
N ASP A 409 13.87 -24.42 -2.32
CA ASP A 409 13.82 -25.89 -2.20
C ASP A 409 12.68 -26.33 -1.24
N GLU A 410 12.41 -25.54 -0.20
CA GLU A 410 11.38 -25.79 0.81
C GLU A 410 10.35 -24.66 0.86
N LEU A 411 9.11 -24.99 1.21
CA LEU A 411 8.13 -23.99 1.61
C LEU A 411 8.43 -23.50 3.03
N PRO A 412 8.02 -22.26 3.36
CA PRO A 412 8.14 -21.74 4.72
C PRO A 412 7.54 -22.75 5.71
N LYS A 413 8.35 -23.20 6.67
CA LYS A 413 7.87 -24.11 7.71
C LYS A 413 6.77 -23.39 8.48
N PRO A 414 5.58 -24.00 8.70
CA PRO A 414 4.60 -23.42 9.61
C PRO A 414 5.28 -23.30 10.97
N MET A 415 5.44 -22.06 11.43
CA MET A 415 6.18 -21.75 12.65
C MET A 415 5.55 -22.50 13.84
N ASN A 416 6.20 -23.56 14.31
CA ASN A 416 5.88 -24.25 15.57
C ASN A 416 6.54 -23.46 16.71
N THR A 417 5.98 -22.28 16.97
CA THR A 417 6.47 -21.29 17.93
C THR A 417 6.11 -21.68 19.36
N PHE A 418 6.78 -22.69 19.95
CA PHE A 418 6.59 -22.95 21.38
C PHE A 418 7.82 -23.45 22.16
N TYR A 419 8.87 -23.96 21.50
CA TYR A 419 9.96 -24.61 22.25
C TYR A 419 11.27 -23.80 22.38
N THR A 420 11.55 -22.84 21.49
CA THR A 420 12.85 -22.14 21.47
C THR A 420 12.85 -20.70 21.99
N LEU A 421 11.67 -20.08 22.20
CA LEU A 421 11.55 -18.70 22.70
C LEU A 421 11.63 -18.55 24.22
N VAL A 422 11.67 -19.65 24.98
CA VAL A 422 11.61 -19.60 26.46
C VAL A 422 12.97 -19.31 27.11
N GLN A 423 14.10 -19.38 26.39
CA GLN A 423 15.41 -19.47 27.05
C GLN A 423 16.35 -18.26 26.90
N SER A 424 16.01 -17.21 26.14
CA SER A 424 17.02 -16.18 25.79
C SER A 424 16.74 -14.72 26.18
N GLN A 425 15.58 -14.35 26.74
CA GLN A 425 15.25 -12.91 26.83
C GLN A 425 14.33 -12.50 27.99
N THR A 426 14.60 -12.95 29.23
CA THR A 426 13.65 -12.77 30.35
C THR A 426 14.10 -11.91 31.54
N GLN A 427 15.28 -11.28 31.55
CA GLN A 427 15.73 -10.57 32.76
C GLN A 427 15.63 -9.02 32.68
N ASP A 428 16.06 -8.38 31.59
CA ASP A 428 16.31 -6.92 31.62
C ASP A 428 15.13 -6.03 31.19
N SER A 429 14.26 -6.51 30.29
CA SER A 429 13.17 -5.71 29.71
C SER A 429 11.95 -5.52 30.64
N ILE A 430 11.81 -6.35 31.68
CA ILE A 430 10.63 -6.37 32.57
C ILE A 430 10.71 -5.28 33.65
N ILE A 431 11.92 -4.86 34.04
CA ILE A 431 12.13 -3.87 35.12
C ILE A 431 11.91 -2.45 34.59
N LEU A 432 12.35 -2.15 33.37
CA LEU A 432 12.24 -0.80 32.79
C LEU A 432 10.77 -0.43 32.47
N LEU A 433 9.99 -1.39 31.97
CA LEU A 433 8.58 -1.17 31.63
C LEU A 433 7.69 -1.04 32.87
N THR A 434 7.99 -1.78 33.94
CA THR A 434 7.21 -1.71 35.19
C THR A 434 7.43 -0.41 35.97
N ILE A 435 8.62 0.20 35.85
CA ILE A 435 8.93 1.52 36.44
C ILE A 435 8.21 2.65 35.67
N LEU A 436 8.16 2.57 34.33
CA LEU A 436 7.47 3.57 33.50
C LEU A 436 5.95 3.61 33.75
N TRP A 437 5.30 2.44 33.83
CA TRP A 437 3.86 2.35 34.06
C TRP A 437 3.46 2.66 35.52
N ALA A 438 4.34 2.43 36.50
CA ALA A 438 4.13 2.90 37.87
C ALA A 438 4.17 4.43 37.95
N GLY A 439 5.02 5.09 37.16
CA GLY A 439 5.07 6.55 37.03
C GLY A 439 3.79 7.16 36.46
N VAL A 440 3.24 6.55 35.39
CA VAL A 440 1.98 7.02 34.77
C VAL A 440 0.78 6.84 35.71
N ALA A 441 0.72 5.74 36.46
CA ALA A 441 -0.32 5.50 37.44
C ALA A 441 -0.22 6.47 38.65
N LEU A 442 1.00 6.82 39.08
CA LEU A 442 1.21 7.81 40.14
C LEU A 442 0.79 9.22 39.68
N MET A 443 1.12 9.58 38.43
CA MET A 443 0.75 10.87 37.84
C MET A 443 -0.76 11.03 37.70
N GLY A 444 -1.49 9.96 37.36
CA GLY A 444 -2.96 9.94 37.31
C GLY A 444 -3.62 10.10 38.68
N VAL A 445 -3.04 9.55 39.75
CA VAL A 445 -3.57 9.71 41.12
C VAL A 445 -3.27 11.12 41.65
N VAL A 446 -2.09 11.68 41.35
CA VAL A 446 -1.72 13.04 41.74
C VAL A 446 -2.59 14.08 41.02
N THR A 447 -2.93 13.88 39.75
CA THR A 447 -3.85 14.77 39.00
C THR A 447 -5.27 14.72 39.55
N VAL A 448 -5.79 13.53 39.91
CA VAL A 448 -7.14 13.41 40.52
C VAL A 448 -7.20 14.09 41.89
N ILE A 449 -6.14 13.98 42.71
CA ILE A 449 -6.05 14.66 44.01
C ILE A 449 -5.90 16.18 43.82
N ALA A 450 -5.09 16.62 42.87
CA ALA A 450 -4.92 18.04 42.55
C ALA A 450 -6.23 18.68 42.04
N VAL A 451 -6.97 17.99 41.19
CA VAL A 451 -8.28 18.42 40.69
C VAL A 451 -9.31 18.45 41.83
N ALA A 452 -9.31 17.47 42.74
CA ALA A 452 -10.20 17.47 43.90
C ALA A 452 -9.90 18.61 44.88
N ILE A 453 -8.62 18.96 45.08
CA ILE A 453 -8.19 20.09 45.92
C ILE A 453 -8.53 21.42 45.24
N HIS A 454 -8.30 21.54 43.93
CA HIS A 454 -8.61 22.75 43.17
C HIS A 454 -10.12 23.01 43.08
N TYR A 455 -10.94 21.97 42.94
CA TYR A 455 -12.40 22.05 42.96
C TYR A 455 -12.94 22.49 44.33
N LYS A 456 -12.24 22.17 45.42
CA LYS A 456 -12.59 22.60 46.77
C LYS A 456 -12.22 24.07 47.04
N LEU A 457 -11.14 24.56 46.42
CA LEU A 457 -10.64 25.93 46.58
C LEU A 457 -11.37 26.95 45.69
N LYS A 458 -11.87 26.56 44.52
CA LYS A 458 -12.56 27.46 43.57
C LYS A 458 -14.00 27.82 43.98
N ARG A 459 -14.54 27.22 45.06
CA ARG A 459 -15.87 27.54 45.60
C ARG A 459 -15.89 28.81 46.49
N GLN A 460 -14.76 29.49 46.67
CA GLN A 460 -14.65 30.65 47.59
C GLN A 460 -14.23 32.00 46.97
N ALA A 461 -14.17 32.16 45.65
CA ALA A 461 -13.89 33.48 45.08
C ALA A 461 -14.66 33.72 43.78
N VAL A 462 -15.63 34.64 43.84
CA VAL A 462 -16.23 35.31 42.69
C VAL A 462 -16.08 36.81 42.97
N GLU A 463 -15.29 37.51 42.16
CA GLU A 463 -15.52 38.92 41.79
C GLU A 463 -14.58 39.37 40.65
N HIS A 464 -15.02 40.45 39.97
CA HIS A 464 -14.73 40.93 38.62
C HIS A 464 -13.26 41.24 38.23
N VAL A 465 -12.98 41.30 36.91
CA VAL A 465 -12.51 42.50 36.14
C VAL A 465 -12.28 42.12 34.66
N GLY A 466 -12.59 43.05 33.74
CA GLY A 466 -12.66 42.86 32.29
C GLY A 466 -11.34 42.83 31.50
N LEU A 467 -11.46 42.44 30.23
CA LEU A 467 -10.38 42.29 29.25
C LEU A 467 -10.20 43.53 28.33
N PRO A 468 -8.97 43.90 27.96
CA PRO A 468 -8.69 44.81 26.85
C PRO A 468 -8.53 44.06 25.50
N LYS A 469 -8.84 44.76 24.40
CA LYS A 469 -8.65 44.33 23.00
C LYS A 469 -7.17 44.39 22.59
N MET A 470 -6.72 43.44 21.76
CA MET A 470 -5.45 43.52 21.02
C MET A 470 -5.73 43.61 19.51
N GLU A 471 -5.15 44.64 18.88
CA GLU A 471 -5.08 44.85 17.43
C GLU A 471 -4.01 43.94 16.80
N ALA A 472 -4.30 43.40 15.61
CA ALA A 472 -3.34 42.69 14.77
C ALA A 472 -2.67 43.66 13.77
N LYS A 473 -1.34 43.60 13.67
CA LYS A 473 -0.53 44.37 12.71
C LYS A 473 -0.44 43.61 11.37
N SER A 474 -0.72 44.29 10.26
CA SER A 474 -0.50 43.81 8.90
C SER A 474 0.96 43.95 8.44
N LYS A 475 1.46 42.97 7.69
CA LYS A 475 2.67 43.07 6.84
C LYS A 475 2.24 43.03 5.36
N PRO A 476 2.94 43.72 4.44
CA PRO A 476 2.46 43.97 3.09
C PRO A 476 2.94 42.91 2.08
N GLY A 477 2.08 42.47 1.14
CA GLY A 477 2.59 41.81 -0.08
C GLY A 477 1.70 40.99 -1.03
N CYS A 478 0.46 40.58 -0.72
CA CYS A 478 -0.28 39.66 -1.63
C CYS A 478 -1.47 40.25 -2.41
N CYS A 479 -2.20 41.23 -1.86
CA CYS A 479 -3.51 41.59 -2.39
C CYS A 479 -3.46 42.90 -3.21
N ASN A 480 -3.83 42.82 -4.51
CA ASN A 480 -3.88 43.97 -5.42
C ASN A 480 -5.31 44.54 -5.46
N PRO A 481 -5.57 45.77 -5.00
CA PRO A 481 -6.91 46.34 -5.01
C PRO A 481 -7.33 46.71 -6.44
N VAL A 482 -8.34 46.03 -6.98
CA VAL A 482 -8.91 46.34 -8.30
C VAL A 482 -9.84 47.57 -8.19
N LYS A 483 -9.27 48.78 -8.26
CA LYS A 483 -10.01 50.06 -8.23
C LYS A 483 -10.45 50.54 -9.62
N LYS A 484 -11.16 49.71 -10.40
CA LYS A 484 -11.88 50.19 -11.60
C LYS A 484 -13.38 50.08 -11.36
N SER A 485 -14.06 51.22 -11.32
CA SER A 485 -15.52 51.29 -11.21
C SER A 485 -16.18 50.98 -12.57
N GLY A 486 -16.84 49.84 -12.68
CA GLY A 486 -17.59 49.40 -13.87
C GLY A 486 -18.18 47.98 -13.68
N PRO A 487 -19.06 47.50 -14.57
CA PRO A 487 -19.52 46.11 -14.54
C PRO A 487 -18.34 45.15 -14.76
N VAL A 488 -18.35 44.02 -14.05
CA VAL A 488 -17.31 42.97 -14.16
C VAL A 488 -17.10 42.59 -15.63
N SER A 489 -15.85 42.72 -16.08
CA SER A 489 -15.39 42.41 -17.43
C SER A 489 -14.16 41.52 -17.38
N MET A 490 -13.82 40.89 -18.51
CA MET A 490 -12.64 40.01 -18.60
C MET A 490 -11.33 40.72 -18.27
N ASP A 491 -11.24 42.04 -18.49
CA ASP A 491 -10.05 42.82 -18.12
C ASP A 491 -9.84 42.84 -16.59
N HIS A 492 -10.91 42.70 -15.78
CA HIS A 492 -10.79 42.59 -14.32
C HIS A 492 -10.27 41.20 -13.89
N VAL A 493 -10.71 40.14 -14.56
CA VAL A 493 -10.24 38.76 -14.33
C VAL A 493 -8.75 38.65 -14.64
N LEU A 494 -8.31 39.18 -15.79
CA LEU A 494 -6.91 39.21 -16.20
C LEU A 494 -6.03 40.01 -15.21
N LEU A 495 -6.54 41.13 -14.70
CA LEU A 495 -5.84 41.92 -13.67
C LEU A 495 -5.70 41.16 -12.35
N ALA A 496 -6.74 40.43 -11.92
CA ALA A 496 -6.73 39.64 -10.70
C ALA A 496 -5.77 38.44 -10.78
N LEU A 497 -5.74 37.77 -11.93
CA LEU A 497 -4.86 36.62 -12.19
C LEU A 497 -3.44 37.00 -12.65
N ARG A 498 -3.18 38.30 -12.87
CA ARG A 498 -1.90 38.83 -13.39
C ARG A 498 -1.46 38.18 -14.70
N GLU A 499 -2.42 37.82 -15.55
CA GLU A 499 -2.17 37.17 -16.84
C GLU A 499 -2.54 38.10 -18.01
N THR A 500 -1.79 37.99 -19.10
CA THR A 500 -2.15 38.60 -20.40
C THR A 500 -3.24 37.79 -21.10
N LYS A 501 -3.87 38.37 -22.14
CA LYS A 501 -4.90 37.66 -22.93
C LYS A 501 -4.33 36.42 -23.60
N GLU A 502 -3.07 36.50 -24.01
CA GLU A 502 -2.31 35.45 -24.66
C GLU A 502 -1.97 34.31 -23.69
N GLU A 503 -1.49 34.63 -22.49
CA GLU A 503 -1.21 33.63 -21.44
C GLU A 503 -2.49 32.90 -21.00
N ARG A 504 -3.61 33.61 -20.90
CA ARG A 504 -4.91 33.03 -20.60
C ARG A 504 -5.38 32.03 -21.66
N ASP A 505 -5.27 32.39 -22.95
CA ASP A 505 -5.65 31.47 -24.03
C ASP A 505 -4.76 30.22 -24.05
N LEU A 506 -3.46 30.38 -23.77
CA LEU A 506 -2.54 29.25 -23.63
C LEU A 506 -2.92 28.33 -22.45
N ARG A 507 -3.31 28.89 -21.30
CA ARG A 507 -3.77 28.14 -20.12
C ARG A 507 -5.03 27.32 -20.43
N ILE A 508 -6.03 27.95 -21.06
CA ILE A 508 -7.29 27.28 -21.44
C ILE A 508 -7.01 26.17 -22.47
N ARG A 509 -6.12 26.41 -23.44
CA ARG A 509 -5.71 25.42 -24.43
C ARG A 509 -4.95 24.25 -23.82
N SER A 510 -4.06 24.51 -22.86
CA SER A 510 -3.37 23.46 -22.12
C SER A 510 -4.35 22.60 -21.33
N LEU A 511 -5.37 23.21 -20.72
CA LEU A 511 -6.40 22.49 -20.00
C LEU A 511 -7.27 21.65 -20.95
N PHE A 512 -7.67 22.19 -22.10
CA PHE A 512 -8.38 21.41 -23.12
C PHE A 512 -7.57 20.19 -23.59
N ASN A 513 -6.28 20.39 -23.90
CA ASN A 513 -5.39 19.31 -24.33
C ASN A 513 -5.16 18.25 -23.23
N PHE A 514 -5.21 18.64 -21.95
CA PHE A 514 -5.15 17.69 -20.84
C PHE A 514 -6.35 16.74 -20.85
N PHE A 515 -7.56 17.24 -21.12
CA PHE A 515 -8.74 16.41 -21.31
C PHE A 515 -8.70 15.64 -22.64
N ASP A 516 -8.20 16.26 -23.71
CA ASP A 516 -8.02 15.64 -25.03
C ASP A 516 -6.71 14.83 -25.14
N ALA A 517 -6.46 13.91 -24.19
CA ALA A 517 -5.25 13.10 -24.18
C ALA A 517 -5.09 12.21 -25.44
N ALA A 518 -6.16 12.01 -26.21
CA ALA A 518 -6.16 11.26 -27.47
C ALA A 518 -5.89 12.15 -28.70
N ASN A 519 -5.78 13.47 -28.53
CA ASN A 519 -5.61 14.47 -29.58
C ASN A 519 -6.68 14.36 -30.68
N ALA A 520 -7.93 14.11 -30.26
CA ALA A 520 -9.08 13.91 -31.14
C ALA A 520 -9.66 15.23 -31.68
N GLY A 521 -9.31 16.37 -31.06
CA GLY A 521 -9.80 17.70 -31.39
C GLY A 521 -11.15 18.06 -30.77
N PHE A 522 -11.73 17.16 -29.98
CA PHE A 522 -12.98 17.33 -29.24
C PHE A 522 -12.93 16.50 -27.95
N LEU A 523 -13.81 16.81 -26.99
CA LEU A 523 -13.97 16.05 -25.74
C LEU A 523 -15.31 15.30 -25.74
N ASP A 524 -15.27 13.99 -25.53
CA ASP A 524 -16.46 13.19 -25.23
C ASP A 524 -16.60 12.87 -23.73
N TYR A 525 -17.69 12.20 -23.34
CA TYR A 525 -17.93 11.80 -21.94
C TYR A 525 -16.74 11.04 -21.34
N ALA A 526 -16.14 10.10 -22.07
CA ALA A 526 -15.07 9.25 -21.54
C ALA A 526 -13.78 10.05 -21.30
N GLN A 527 -13.47 11.01 -22.17
CA GLN A 527 -12.34 11.92 -22.00
C GLN A 527 -12.55 12.86 -20.80
N ILE A 528 -13.76 13.40 -20.63
CA ILE A 528 -14.10 14.26 -19.49
C ILE A 528 -14.05 13.48 -18.17
N GLU A 529 -14.62 12.27 -18.11
CA GLU A 529 -14.59 11.39 -16.93
C GLU A 529 -13.15 11.02 -16.53
N LYS A 530 -12.32 10.66 -17.52
CA LYS A 530 -10.91 10.32 -17.30
C LYS A 530 -10.10 11.53 -16.83
N GLY A 531 -10.32 12.70 -17.42
CA GLY A 531 -9.64 13.94 -17.02
C GLY A 531 -10.02 14.41 -15.62
N LEU A 532 -11.30 14.35 -15.25
CA LEU A 532 -11.77 14.67 -13.89
C LEU A 532 -11.17 13.71 -12.85
N SER A 533 -11.13 12.41 -13.18
CA SER A 533 -10.50 11.40 -12.32
C SER A 533 -8.99 11.66 -12.14
N ALA A 534 -8.29 12.09 -13.19
CA ALA A 534 -6.88 12.45 -13.11
C ALA A 534 -6.62 13.71 -12.25
N LEU A 535 -7.59 14.61 -12.17
CA LEU A 535 -7.58 15.79 -11.30
C LEU A 535 -8.06 15.49 -9.86
N GLN A 536 -8.29 14.21 -9.52
CA GLN A 536 -8.81 13.77 -8.22
C GLN A 536 -10.20 14.33 -7.87
N ILE A 537 -10.95 14.80 -8.87
CA ILE A 537 -12.34 15.23 -8.72
C ILE A 537 -13.21 13.98 -8.88
N PRO A 538 -14.08 13.62 -7.91
CA PRO A 538 -14.92 12.43 -8.00
C PRO A 538 -15.76 12.44 -9.28
N ALA A 539 -15.40 11.58 -10.23
CA ALA A 539 -16.10 11.45 -11.51
C ALA A 539 -17.36 10.58 -11.37
N GLU A 540 -18.12 10.77 -10.28
CA GLU A 540 -19.39 10.08 -10.09
C GLU A 540 -20.29 10.29 -11.31
N TYR A 541 -21.13 9.30 -11.62
CA TYR A 541 -21.97 9.15 -12.83
C TYR A 541 -22.85 10.37 -13.24
N LYS A 542 -22.85 11.46 -12.46
CA LYS A 542 -23.52 12.74 -12.77
C LYS A 542 -22.57 13.90 -13.12
N TYR A 543 -21.40 14.02 -12.50
CA TYR A 543 -20.58 15.24 -12.59
C TYR A 543 -19.97 15.44 -13.99
N ALA A 544 -19.39 14.37 -14.57
CA ALA A 544 -18.85 14.39 -15.93
C ALA A 544 -19.92 14.61 -17.00
N ASN A 545 -21.10 14.01 -16.82
CA ASN A 545 -22.23 14.15 -17.73
C ASN A 545 -22.84 15.56 -17.69
N ASP A 546 -22.92 16.17 -16.50
CA ASP A 546 -23.45 17.53 -16.35
C ASP A 546 -22.46 18.57 -16.89
N LEU A 547 -21.15 18.36 -16.73
CA LEU A 547 -20.13 19.21 -17.37
C LEU A 547 -20.18 19.11 -18.90
N LEU A 548 -20.31 17.90 -19.44
CA LEU A 548 -20.49 17.68 -20.88
C LEU A 548 -21.69 18.46 -21.42
N LYS A 549 -22.86 18.35 -20.78
CA LYS A 549 -24.09 19.03 -21.21
C LYS A 549 -24.01 20.55 -21.19
N VAL A 550 -23.26 21.12 -20.25
CA VAL A 550 -23.13 22.58 -20.11
C VAL A 550 -22.09 23.13 -21.08
N CYS A 551 -21.06 22.34 -21.41
CA CYS A 551 -20.07 22.70 -22.41
C CYS A 551 -20.60 22.55 -23.85
N ASP A 552 -21.26 21.43 -24.17
CA ASP A 552 -21.79 21.07 -25.50
C ASP A 552 -22.94 22.01 -25.91
N ALA A 553 -22.61 23.03 -26.70
CA ALA A 553 -23.53 24.08 -27.11
C ALA A 553 -24.50 23.62 -28.17
N ASN A 554 -23.97 22.86 -29.13
CA ASN A 554 -24.65 22.45 -30.34
C ASN A 554 -25.44 21.14 -30.14
N ARG A 555 -25.23 20.47 -29.01
CA ARG A 555 -25.84 19.21 -28.56
C ARG A 555 -25.50 18.02 -29.45
N ASP A 556 -24.29 17.97 -29.97
CA ASP A 556 -23.81 16.87 -30.80
C ASP A 556 -23.16 15.72 -30.00
N GLY A 557 -23.05 15.89 -28.67
CA GLY A 557 -22.45 14.93 -27.75
C GLY A 557 -20.93 15.01 -27.65
N ARG A 558 -20.32 16.06 -28.23
CA ARG A 558 -18.89 16.36 -28.20
C ARG A 558 -18.70 17.81 -27.80
N VAL A 559 -17.53 18.14 -27.27
CA VAL A 559 -17.17 19.51 -26.90
C VAL A 559 -15.92 19.91 -27.67
N GLU A 560 -16.07 20.81 -28.63
CA GLU A 560 -14.93 21.37 -29.35
C GLU A 560 -14.23 22.47 -28.53
N TYR A 561 -12.98 22.80 -28.90
CA TYR A 561 -12.19 23.82 -28.19
C TYR A 561 -12.93 25.16 -28.02
N TYR A 562 -13.69 25.59 -29.03
CA TYR A 562 -14.41 26.87 -28.95
C TYR A 562 -15.57 26.83 -27.94
N GLU A 563 -16.23 25.68 -27.77
CA GLU A 563 -17.31 25.47 -26.81
C GLU A 563 -16.76 25.39 -25.38
N PHE A 564 -15.65 24.66 -25.22
CA PHE A 564 -14.91 24.60 -23.97
C PHE A 564 -14.41 25.99 -23.55
N LYS A 565 -13.80 26.74 -24.48
CA LYS A 565 -13.34 28.10 -24.23
C LYS A 565 -14.49 29.04 -23.84
N ARG A 566 -15.66 28.92 -24.48
CA ARG A 566 -16.84 29.71 -24.12
C ARG A 566 -17.28 29.41 -22.69
N TYR A 567 -17.34 28.13 -22.30
CA TYR A 567 -17.64 27.75 -20.93
C TYR A 567 -16.64 28.36 -19.94
N MET A 568 -15.33 28.30 -20.24
CA MET A 568 -14.29 28.90 -19.38
C MET A 568 -14.43 30.42 -19.26
N ASP A 569 -14.74 31.10 -20.37
CA ASP A 569 -14.98 32.55 -20.39
C ASP A 569 -16.16 32.95 -19.50
N ASP A 570 -17.28 32.20 -19.59
CA ASP A 570 -18.46 32.44 -18.77
C ASP A 570 -18.22 32.10 -17.29
N LYS A 571 -17.51 31.00 -17.02
CA LYS A 571 -17.26 30.50 -15.66
C LYS A 571 -16.32 31.39 -14.87
N GLU A 572 -15.22 31.85 -15.46
CA GLU A 572 -14.30 32.76 -14.76
C GLU A 572 -14.94 34.12 -14.46
N LEU A 573 -15.81 34.62 -15.34
CA LEU A 573 -16.58 35.84 -15.08
C LEU A 573 -17.61 35.64 -13.96
N GLU A 574 -18.27 34.48 -13.92
CA GLU A 574 -19.19 34.11 -12.85
C GLU A 574 -18.47 34.05 -11.50
N LEU A 575 -17.35 33.31 -11.43
CA LEU A 575 -16.56 33.15 -10.21
C LEU A 575 -15.99 34.47 -9.70
N TYR A 576 -15.54 35.36 -10.60
CA TYR A 576 -15.02 36.67 -10.20
C TYR A 576 -16.11 37.60 -9.64
N ARG A 577 -17.35 37.54 -10.16
CA ARG A 577 -18.47 38.31 -9.59
C ARG A 577 -18.77 37.89 -8.15
N ILE A 578 -18.71 36.60 -7.88
CA ILE A 578 -18.94 36.05 -6.53
C ILE A 578 -17.77 36.41 -5.63
N PHE A 579 -16.54 36.25 -6.12
CA PHE A 579 -15.34 36.64 -5.38
C PHE A 579 -15.40 38.11 -4.93
N GLN A 580 -15.77 39.03 -5.82
CA GLN A 580 -15.96 40.45 -5.48
C GLN A 580 -17.14 40.72 -4.55
N ALA A 581 -18.15 39.85 -4.54
CA ALA A 581 -19.27 39.96 -3.61
C ALA A 581 -18.90 39.51 -2.18
N ILE A 582 -17.87 38.64 -2.06
CA ILE A 582 -17.32 38.19 -0.78
C ILE A 582 -16.23 39.14 -0.27
N ASP A 583 -15.31 39.62 -1.13
CA ASP A 583 -14.26 40.61 -0.81
C ASP A 583 -14.86 42.01 -0.61
N VAL A 584 -15.45 42.22 0.57
CA VAL A 584 -16.11 43.46 1.00
C VAL A 584 -15.08 44.56 1.19
N GLU A 585 -13.87 44.23 1.65
CA GLU A 585 -12.79 45.20 1.83
C GLU A 585 -12.14 45.65 0.51
N HIS A 586 -12.47 44.97 -0.60
CA HIS A 586 -11.92 45.20 -1.93
C HIS A 586 -10.40 45.18 -1.96
N ASN A 587 -9.83 44.30 -1.14
CA ASN A 587 -8.39 44.19 -0.97
C ASN A 587 -7.78 43.23 -2.01
N GLY A 588 -8.60 42.39 -2.66
CA GLY A 588 -8.19 41.40 -3.68
C GLY A 588 -7.99 39.98 -3.15
N CYS A 589 -8.38 39.73 -1.90
CA CYS A 589 -8.28 38.46 -1.19
C CYS A 589 -9.55 38.27 -0.33
N ILE A 590 -10.02 37.03 -0.15
CA ILE A 590 -11.12 36.72 0.75
C ILE A 590 -10.54 36.33 2.11
N LEU A 591 -10.90 37.09 3.14
CA LEU A 591 -10.60 36.74 4.53
C LEU A 591 -11.61 35.69 5.06
N PRO A 592 -11.23 34.86 6.05
CA PRO A 592 -12.16 33.92 6.69
C PRO A 592 -13.43 34.62 7.20
N GLU A 593 -13.31 35.82 7.76
CA GLU A 593 -14.43 36.60 8.27
C GLU A 593 -15.40 37.06 7.17
N GLU A 594 -14.87 37.37 5.98
CA GLU A 594 -15.65 37.77 4.81
C GLU A 594 -16.40 36.58 4.21
N LEU A 595 -15.72 35.42 4.10
CA LEU A 595 -16.34 34.17 3.68
C LEU A 595 -17.45 33.74 4.63
N TRP A 596 -17.21 33.85 5.93
CA TRP A 596 -18.22 33.61 6.96
C TRP A 596 -19.47 34.48 6.77
N ASP A 597 -19.28 35.79 6.62
CA ASP A 597 -20.39 36.73 6.44
C ASP A 597 -21.18 36.43 5.16
N ALA A 598 -20.50 36.04 4.08
CA ALA A 598 -21.14 35.62 2.84
C ALA A 598 -21.98 34.33 3.02
N LEU A 599 -21.44 33.32 3.72
CA LEU A 599 -22.16 32.07 4.03
C LEU A 599 -23.38 32.33 4.91
N VAL A 600 -23.25 33.18 5.93
CA VAL A 600 -24.37 33.57 6.81
C VAL A 600 -25.44 34.33 6.05
N LYS A 601 -25.07 35.26 5.15
CA LYS A 601 -26.02 35.96 4.26
C LYS A 601 -26.75 35.01 3.32
N ALA A 602 -26.10 33.93 2.90
CA ALA A 602 -26.72 32.86 2.12
C ALA A 602 -27.61 31.91 2.95
N GLY A 603 -27.73 32.11 4.26
CA GLY A 603 -28.57 31.29 5.16
C GLY A 603 -27.87 30.05 5.73
N ILE A 604 -26.57 29.92 5.49
CA ILE A 604 -25.72 28.80 5.92
C ILE A 604 -25.12 29.15 7.28
N GLN A 605 -25.34 28.28 8.26
CA GLN A 605 -24.75 28.43 9.59
C GLN A 605 -23.57 27.48 9.68
N ILE A 606 -22.41 28.00 9.36
CA ILE A 606 -21.12 27.34 9.52
C ILE A 606 -20.60 27.62 10.94
N ASP A 607 -19.63 26.87 11.47
CA ASP A 607 -18.91 27.21 12.72
C ASP A 607 -17.42 27.52 12.45
N ASP A 608 -16.71 28.12 13.41
CA ASP A 608 -15.33 28.58 13.19
C ASP A 608 -14.39 27.45 12.73
N GLU A 609 -14.64 26.20 13.14
CA GLU A 609 -13.84 25.02 12.80
C GLU A 609 -14.16 24.52 11.39
N GLU A 610 -15.43 24.57 11.01
CA GLU A 610 -15.91 24.27 9.67
C GLU A 610 -15.46 25.34 8.65
N LEU A 611 -15.49 26.61 9.03
CA LEU A 611 -14.97 27.72 8.25
C LEU A 611 -13.45 27.59 8.06
N ALA A 612 -12.71 27.26 9.11
CA ALA A 612 -11.27 27.05 9.02
C ALA A 612 -10.93 25.90 8.05
N ARG A 613 -11.68 24.79 8.09
CA ARG A 613 -11.51 23.66 7.14
C ARG A 613 -11.91 24.02 5.71
N PHE A 614 -12.92 24.86 5.53
CA PHE A 614 -13.25 25.40 4.22
C PHE A 614 -12.06 26.21 3.70
N VAL A 615 -11.58 27.17 4.49
CA VAL A 615 -10.44 28.02 4.10
C VAL A 615 -9.20 27.19 3.81
N GLU A 616 -8.79 26.30 4.71
CA GLU A 616 -7.63 25.39 4.53
C GLU A 616 -7.73 24.54 3.26
N HIS A 617 -8.93 24.18 2.83
CA HIS A 617 -9.11 23.37 1.63
C HIS A 617 -8.99 24.17 0.32
N VAL A 618 -9.35 25.45 0.35
CA VAL A 618 -9.29 26.33 -0.82
C VAL A 618 -7.94 27.06 -0.90
N ASP A 619 -7.40 27.46 0.25
CA ASP A 619 -6.07 28.08 0.43
C ASP A 619 -4.96 27.05 0.16
N LYS A 620 -4.33 27.12 -1.03
CA LYS A 620 -3.32 26.15 -1.46
C LYS A 620 -1.96 26.43 -0.83
N ASP A 621 -1.66 27.70 -0.55
CA ASP A 621 -0.35 28.10 -0.01
C ASP A 621 -0.32 28.17 1.54
N ASN A 622 -1.48 27.95 2.18
CA ASN A 622 -1.70 27.91 3.64
C ASN A 622 -1.36 29.23 4.34
N ASN A 623 -1.57 30.37 3.67
CA ASN A 623 -1.30 31.69 4.22
C ASN A 623 -2.47 32.28 5.05
N GLY A 624 -3.62 31.59 5.07
CA GLY A 624 -4.84 31.93 5.81
C GLY A 624 -5.80 32.86 5.08
N ILE A 625 -5.57 33.17 3.80
CA ILE A 625 -6.40 34.03 2.97
C ILE A 625 -6.63 33.37 1.59
N ILE A 626 -7.81 33.56 1.00
CA ILE A 626 -8.13 32.94 -0.30
C ILE A 626 -7.95 33.97 -1.42
N THR A 627 -7.04 33.70 -2.34
CA THR A 627 -6.86 34.51 -3.55
C THR A 627 -7.87 34.15 -4.64
N PHE A 628 -8.06 35.02 -5.64
CA PHE A 628 -8.94 34.70 -6.77
C PHE A 628 -8.43 33.51 -7.59
N GLU A 629 -7.12 33.30 -7.66
CA GLU A 629 -6.52 32.14 -8.34
C GLU A 629 -6.95 30.82 -7.68
N GLU A 630 -6.86 30.76 -6.34
CA GLU A 630 -7.25 29.59 -5.54
C GLU A 630 -8.75 29.34 -5.61
N TRP A 631 -9.55 30.41 -5.48
CA TRP A 631 -11.00 30.35 -5.63
C TRP A 631 -11.43 29.87 -7.02
N ARG A 632 -10.76 30.36 -8.07
CA ARG A 632 -10.99 29.93 -9.46
C ARG A 632 -10.67 28.45 -9.59
N ASP A 633 -9.47 28.02 -9.20
CA ASP A 633 -9.01 26.65 -9.39
C ASP A 633 -9.89 25.62 -8.70
N PHE A 634 -10.42 25.96 -7.52
CA PHE A 634 -11.34 25.10 -6.78
C PHE A 634 -12.67 24.88 -7.53
N LEU A 635 -13.17 25.86 -8.29
CA LEU A 635 -14.53 25.87 -8.85
C LEU A 635 -14.60 25.87 -10.38
N LEU A 636 -13.46 25.93 -11.08
CA LEU A 636 -13.40 26.15 -12.53
C LEU A 636 -14.14 25.07 -13.34
N LEU A 637 -14.14 23.83 -12.87
CA LEU A 637 -14.77 22.69 -13.54
C LEU A 637 -16.14 22.33 -12.97
N TYR A 638 -16.69 23.17 -12.08
CA TYR A 638 -17.98 22.94 -11.44
C TYR A 638 -19.15 23.23 -12.41
N PRO A 639 -19.97 22.22 -12.78
CA PRO A 639 -20.94 22.35 -13.87
C PRO A 639 -22.20 23.13 -13.50
N HIS A 640 -22.46 23.37 -12.22
CA HIS A 640 -23.63 24.12 -11.76
C HIS A 640 -23.33 25.60 -11.55
N GLU A 641 -24.39 26.40 -11.45
CA GLU A 641 -24.30 27.83 -11.11
C GLU A 641 -23.51 28.00 -9.80
N ALA A 642 -22.50 28.84 -9.84
CA ALA A 642 -21.69 29.15 -8.67
C ALA A 642 -22.50 30.11 -7.78
N THR A 643 -23.15 29.55 -6.77
CA THR A 643 -23.75 30.32 -5.68
C THR A 643 -23.02 29.98 -4.38
N ILE A 644 -23.05 30.86 -3.38
CA ILE A 644 -22.43 30.59 -2.07
C ILE A 644 -22.93 29.25 -1.47
N GLU A 645 -24.21 28.94 -1.65
CA GLU A 645 -24.83 27.68 -1.25
C GLU A 645 -24.30 26.47 -2.02
N ASN A 646 -24.25 26.55 -3.34
CA ASN A 646 -23.75 25.47 -4.18
C ASN A 646 -22.26 25.20 -3.96
N ILE A 647 -21.47 26.25 -3.71
CA ILE A 647 -20.04 26.17 -3.41
C ILE A 647 -19.81 25.47 -2.07
N TYR A 648 -20.55 25.84 -1.03
CA TYR A 648 -20.47 25.18 0.28
C TYR A 648 -20.85 23.69 0.19
N HIS A 649 -21.95 23.35 -0.51
CA HIS A 649 -22.33 21.95 -0.72
C HIS A 649 -21.40 21.19 -1.66
N HIS A 650 -20.64 21.87 -2.51
CA HIS A 650 -19.59 21.24 -3.29
C HIS A 650 -18.42 20.83 -2.38
N TRP A 651 -17.98 21.74 -1.50
CA TRP A 651 -16.96 21.47 -0.49
C TRP A 651 -17.36 20.34 0.48
N GLU A 652 -18.58 20.36 1.01
CA GLU A 652 -19.11 19.36 1.95
C GLU A 652 -19.05 17.93 1.38
N ARG A 653 -19.38 17.77 0.10
CA ARG A 653 -19.42 16.47 -0.59
C ARG A 653 -18.03 15.91 -0.92
N VAL A 654 -17.06 16.78 -1.23
CA VAL A 654 -15.70 16.37 -1.60
C VAL A 654 -14.89 15.91 -0.36
N CYS A 655 -15.27 16.32 0.85
CA CYS A 655 -14.44 16.15 2.06
C CYS A 655 -14.92 15.13 3.11
N LEU A 656 -16.14 14.58 3.03
CA LEU A 656 -16.74 13.74 4.10
C LEU A 656 -17.09 12.31 3.64
N VAL A 657 -16.11 11.39 3.62
CA VAL A 657 -16.38 9.94 3.47
C VAL A 657 -15.58 9.13 4.50
N ASP A 658 -16.27 8.35 5.36
CA ASP A 658 -15.67 7.21 6.07
C ASP A 658 -16.70 6.11 6.40
N ILE A 659 -16.27 4.83 6.39
CA ILE A 659 -17.08 3.59 6.47
C ILE A 659 -16.62 2.67 7.61
N GLY A 660 -17.58 2.17 8.41
CA GLY A 660 -17.60 0.73 8.75
C GLY A 660 -17.44 0.31 10.22
N GLU A 661 -18.53 -0.24 10.76
CA GLU A 661 -18.62 -1.08 11.98
C GLU A 661 -18.61 -0.46 13.38
N GLN A 662 -18.18 0.79 13.54
CA GLN A 662 -18.69 1.65 14.60
C GLN A 662 -19.46 2.80 13.95
N ALA A 663 -20.54 3.26 14.58
CA ALA A 663 -21.07 4.58 14.25
C ALA A 663 -19.97 5.59 14.62
N VAL A 664 -19.10 5.88 13.65
CA VAL A 664 -18.23 7.05 13.65
C VAL A 664 -19.17 8.23 13.51
N ILE A 665 -18.99 9.16 14.42
CA ILE A 665 -19.80 10.35 14.62
C ILE A 665 -19.53 11.24 13.40
N PRO A 666 -20.52 11.55 12.54
CA PRO A 666 -20.38 12.64 11.60
C PRO A 666 -20.24 13.93 12.44
N GLU A 667 -19.10 14.60 12.35
CA GLU A 667 -18.95 15.96 12.88
C GLU A 667 -19.87 16.86 12.05
N GLY A 668 -20.82 17.54 12.69
CA GLY A 668 -21.68 18.54 12.04
C GLY A 668 -23.20 18.37 12.12
N ILE A 669 -23.79 17.75 13.16
CA ILE A 669 -25.27 17.82 13.34
C ILE A 669 -25.68 19.17 13.93
N SER A 670 -25.64 20.21 13.09
CA SER A 670 -26.14 21.56 13.34
C SER A 670 -27.47 21.80 12.61
N LYS A 671 -28.57 21.64 13.34
CA LYS A 671 -29.87 22.37 13.29
C LYS A 671 -30.95 21.52 13.94
N GLN A 672 -31.55 22.08 14.99
CA GLN A 672 -32.47 21.44 15.95
C GLN A 672 -33.76 20.87 15.31
N VAL A 673 -34.03 21.15 14.03
CA VAL A 673 -35.30 20.86 13.33
C VAL A 673 -35.32 19.50 12.61
N LYS A 674 -34.17 18.91 12.23
CA LYS A 674 -34.11 17.61 11.51
C LYS A 674 -33.50 16.45 12.32
N ARG A 675 -33.04 16.67 13.56
CA ARG A 675 -32.35 15.65 14.40
C ARG A 675 -33.16 14.36 14.61
N SER A 676 -34.48 14.47 14.78
CA SER A 676 -35.36 13.31 14.94
C SER A 676 -35.42 12.45 13.67
N LYS A 677 -35.45 13.08 12.49
CA LYS A 677 -35.48 12.39 11.19
C LYS A 677 -34.17 11.64 10.92
N TYR A 678 -33.01 12.25 11.18
CA TYR A 678 -31.71 11.54 11.07
C TYR A 678 -31.57 10.40 12.07
N PHE A 679 -32.07 10.58 13.31
CA PHE A 679 -32.10 9.50 14.30
C PHE A 679 -33.00 8.34 13.87
N ILE A 680 -34.14 8.63 13.26
CA ILE A 680 -35.04 7.61 12.69
C ILE A 680 -34.38 6.90 11.51
N ALA A 681 -33.74 7.64 10.59
CA ALA A 681 -33.01 7.08 9.45
C ALA A 681 -31.89 6.12 9.92
N GLY A 682 -31.06 6.58 10.86
CA GLY A 682 -30.00 5.77 11.46
C GLY A 682 -30.53 4.56 12.24
N GLY A 683 -31.64 4.73 12.97
CA GLY A 683 -32.30 3.65 13.70
C GLY A 683 -32.84 2.55 12.78
N ILE A 684 -33.50 2.92 11.67
CA ILE A 684 -34.02 1.96 10.68
C ILE A 684 -32.88 1.28 9.93
N ALA A 685 -31.86 2.04 9.51
CA ALA A 685 -30.67 1.48 8.86
C ALA A 685 -29.92 0.49 9.75
N GLY A 686 -29.73 0.83 11.03
CA GLY A 686 -29.17 -0.07 12.03
C GLY A 686 -30.02 -1.32 12.25
N ALA A 687 -31.35 -1.18 12.31
CA ALA A 687 -32.28 -2.30 12.47
C ALA A 687 -32.25 -3.27 11.29
N ALA A 688 -32.23 -2.74 10.06
CA ALA A 688 -32.17 -3.53 8.84
C ALA A 688 -30.84 -4.31 8.75
N SER A 689 -29.71 -3.63 8.96
CA SER A 689 -28.38 -4.25 8.96
C SER A 689 -28.23 -5.35 10.03
N ARG A 690 -28.65 -5.08 11.28
CA ARG A 690 -28.61 -6.08 12.37
C ARG A 690 -29.50 -7.29 12.09
N THR A 691 -30.64 -7.08 11.42
CA THR A 691 -31.55 -8.17 11.05
C THR A 691 -30.97 -9.03 9.94
N ALA A 692 -30.45 -8.43 8.87
CA ALA A 692 -29.82 -9.16 7.77
C ALA A 692 -28.62 -10.00 8.24
N THR A 693 -27.87 -9.48 9.21
CA THR A 693 -26.68 -10.13 9.76
C THR A 693 -26.93 -11.00 10.99
N ALA A 694 -28.17 -11.11 11.45
CA ALA A 694 -28.55 -11.89 12.64
C ALA A 694 -28.15 -13.38 12.58
N PRO A 695 -28.24 -14.10 11.44
CA PRO A 695 -27.81 -15.49 11.35
C PRO A 695 -26.32 -15.70 11.66
N LEU A 696 -25.46 -14.78 11.19
CA LEU A 696 -24.02 -14.81 11.44
C LEU A 696 -23.71 -14.47 12.91
N ASP A 697 -24.41 -13.48 13.47
CA ASP A 697 -24.35 -13.11 14.88
C ASP A 697 -24.72 -14.29 15.80
N ARG A 698 -25.77 -15.05 15.44
CA ARG A 698 -26.21 -16.24 16.15
C ARG A 698 -25.17 -17.35 16.09
N LEU A 699 -24.63 -17.61 14.90
CA LEU A 699 -23.62 -18.64 14.66
C LEU A 699 -22.33 -18.35 15.43
N LYS A 700 -21.88 -17.07 15.43
CA LYS A 700 -20.76 -16.59 16.24
C LYS A 700 -20.93 -16.98 17.71
N VAL A 701 -22.04 -16.57 18.33
CA VAL A 701 -22.27 -16.79 19.77
C VAL A 701 -22.34 -18.28 20.12
N VAL A 702 -22.97 -19.11 19.27
CA VAL A 702 -23.00 -20.56 19.48
C VAL A 702 -21.60 -21.18 19.45
N LEU A 703 -20.75 -20.77 18.51
CA LEU A 703 -19.38 -21.28 18.41
C LEU A 703 -18.49 -20.81 19.57
N GLN A 704 -18.67 -19.58 20.05
CA GLN A 704 -17.90 -19.01 21.17
C GLN A 704 -18.11 -19.76 22.50
N VAL A 705 -19.32 -20.28 22.72
CA VAL A 705 -19.72 -20.94 23.98
C VAL A 705 -19.39 -22.44 23.97
N GLN A 706 -19.23 -23.05 22.80
CA GLN A 706 -18.85 -24.46 22.70
C GLN A 706 -17.44 -24.70 23.26
N THR A 707 -17.34 -25.55 24.29
CA THR A 707 -16.07 -25.96 24.91
C THR A 707 -15.40 -27.14 24.17
N THR A 708 -16.17 -27.94 23.42
CA THR A 708 -15.65 -29.03 22.57
C THR A 708 -15.20 -28.53 21.19
N ARG A 709 -14.72 -29.42 20.30
CA ARG A 709 -14.21 -29.06 18.96
C ARG A 709 -15.29 -28.35 18.14
N ALA A 710 -15.21 -27.02 18.06
CA ALA A 710 -16.19 -26.18 17.39
C ALA A 710 -15.98 -26.23 15.88
N SER A 711 -17.05 -26.50 15.13
CA SER A 711 -17.04 -26.51 13.67
C SER A 711 -18.35 -25.93 13.15
N ILE A 712 -18.24 -25.18 12.05
CA ILE A 712 -19.35 -24.38 11.51
C ILE A 712 -20.49 -25.27 11.03
N LEU A 713 -20.19 -26.28 10.21
CA LEU A 713 -21.21 -27.11 9.57
C LEU A 713 -22.06 -27.91 10.58
N PRO A 714 -21.48 -28.55 11.62
CA PRO A 714 -22.28 -29.17 12.68
C PRO A 714 -23.10 -28.17 13.50
N ALA A 715 -22.60 -26.96 13.75
CA ALA A 715 -23.35 -25.93 14.46
C ALA A 715 -24.57 -25.45 13.64
N VAL A 716 -24.39 -25.24 12.34
CA VAL A 716 -25.48 -24.88 11.40
C VAL A 716 -26.53 -25.99 11.33
N LYS A 717 -26.11 -27.26 11.15
CA LYS A 717 -27.03 -28.41 11.14
C LYS A 717 -27.78 -28.56 12.47
N LYS A 718 -27.12 -28.29 13.60
CA LYS A 718 -27.74 -28.34 14.93
C LYS A 718 -28.83 -27.27 15.07
N ILE A 719 -28.54 -26.03 14.71
CA ILE A 719 -29.53 -24.92 14.77
C ILE A 719 -30.73 -25.23 13.87
N LEU A 720 -30.49 -25.68 12.63
CA LEU A 720 -31.54 -26.08 11.69
C LEU A 720 -32.43 -27.20 12.23
N LYS A 721 -31.83 -28.21 12.88
CA LYS A 721 -32.55 -29.37 13.41
C LYS A 721 -33.33 -29.07 14.69
N GLU A 722 -32.79 -28.24 15.58
CA GLU A 722 -33.38 -27.96 16.90
C GLU A 722 -34.36 -26.77 16.89
N ASP A 723 -34.02 -25.69 16.18
CA ASP A 723 -34.76 -24.42 16.22
C ASP A 723 -35.35 -24.01 14.85
N GLY A 724 -35.08 -24.77 13.78
CA GLY A 724 -35.52 -24.46 12.42
C GLY A 724 -34.86 -23.20 11.82
N LEU A 725 -35.38 -22.72 10.69
CA LEU A 725 -34.84 -21.54 10.00
C LEU A 725 -35.02 -20.24 10.80
N ILE A 726 -36.14 -20.10 11.53
CA ILE A 726 -36.40 -18.94 12.38
C ILE A 726 -35.41 -18.90 13.57
N GLY A 727 -34.86 -20.06 13.96
CA GLY A 727 -33.85 -20.20 15.02
C GLY A 727 -32.59 -19.35 14.82
N PHE A 728 -32.23 -19.03 13.57
CA PHE A 728 -31.08 -18.17 13.26
C PHE A 728 -31.27 -16.72 13.72
N PHE A 729 -32.52 -16.24 13.81
CA PHE A 729 -32.84 -14.87 14.21
C PHE A 729 -33.11 -14.72 15.71
N ARG A 730 -32.85 -15.78 16.48
CA ARG A 730 -33.06 -15.77 17.93
C ARG A 730 -32.18 -14.72 18.61
N GLY A 731 -32.83 -13.85 19.38
CA GLY A 731 -32.17 -12.69 20.00
C GLY A 731 -32.07 -11.44 19.13
N ASN A 732 -32.48 -11.49 17.84
CA ASN A 732 -32.41 -10.34 16.95
C ASN A 732 -33.23 -9.14 17.45
N GLY A 733 -34.41 -9.37 18.03
CA GLY A 733 -35.24 -8.27 18.57
C GLY A 733 -34.52 -7.41 19.61
N LEU A 734 -33.79 -8.04 20.55
CA LEU A 734 -32.95 -7.33 21.52
C LEU A 734 -31.76 -6.61 20.85
N ASN A 735 -31.26 -7.20 19.77
CA ASN A 735 -30.17 -6.67 18.96
C ASN A 735 -30.56 -5.39 18.21
N VAL A 736 -31.82 -5.28 17.78
CA VAL A 736 -32.39 -4.09 17.14
C VAL A 736 -32.73 -3.03 18.19
N VAL A 737 -33.44 -3.42 19.26
CA VAL A 737 -33.88 -2.51 20.32
C VAL A 737 -32.71 -1.77 20.98
N LYS A 738 -31.56 -2.42 21.14
CA LYS A 738 -30.42 -1.82 21.81
C LYS A 738 -29.70 -0.73 20.99
N VAL A 739 -29.83 -0.71 19.66
CA VAL A 739 -29.06 0.20 18.79
C VAL A 739 -29.32 1.67 19.11
N ALA A 740 -30.60 2.06 19.12
CA ALA A 740 -31.02 3.44 19.38
C ALA A 740 -30.56 3.98 20.76
N PRO A 741 -30.83 3.30 21.89
CA PRO A 741 -30.38 3.77 23.20
C PRO A 741 -28.86 3.70 23.38
N GLU A 742 -28.18 2.70 22.80
CA GLU A 742 -26.71 2.60 22.83
C GLU A 742 -26.06 3.82 22.18
N SER A 743 -26.49 4.16 20.96
CA SER A 743 -26.01 5.34 20.25
C SER A 743 -26.34 6.63 21.02
N ALA A 744 -27.57 6.81 21.47
CA ALA A 744 -27.99 8.02 22.19
C ALA A 744 -27.16 8.29 23.46
N ILE A 745 -26.91 7.24 24.27
CA ILE A 745 -26.10 7.36 25.49
C ILE A 745 -24.64 7.65 25.13
N LYS A 746 -24.09 6.99 24.09
CA LYS A 746 -22.73 7.23 23.62
C LYS A 746 -22.53 8.68 23.19
N PHE A 747 -23.44 9.22 22.36
CA PHE A 747 -23.39 10.62 21.92
C PHE A 747 -23.45 11.60 23.08
N TYR A 748 -24.43 11.42 23.98
CA TYR A 748 -24.57 12.31 25.13
C TYR A 748 -23.36 12.26 26.06
N ALA A 749 -22.81 11.06 26.32
CA ALA A 749 -21.62 10.89 27.13
C ALA A 749 -20.38 11.50 26.48
N TYR A 750 -20.23 11.36 25.15
CA TYR A 750 -19.12 11.95 24.39
C TYR A 750 -19.13 13.48 24.49
N GLU A 751 -20.28 14.12 24.26
CA GLU A 751 -20.43 15.57 24.38
C GLU A 751 -20.13 16.07 25.80
N LEU A 752 -20.60 15.36 26.82
CA LEU A 752 -20.31 15.72 28.20
C LEU A 752 -18.82 15.59 28.52
N LEU A 753 -18.18 14.51 28.08
CA LEU A 753 -16.76 14.24 28.31
C LEU A 753 -15.84 15.20 27.54
N LYS A 754 -16.20 15.55 26.30
CA LYS A 754 -15.50 16.55 25.48
C LYS A 754 -15.48 17.91 26.19
N ASN A 755 -16.63 18.36 26.71
CA ASN A 755 -16.71 19.60 27.48
C ASN A 755 -15.87 19.56 28.77
N ILE A 756 -15.92 18.46 29.51
CA ILE A 756 -15.14 18.30 30.76
C ILE A 756 -13.63 18.29 30.49
N ILE A 757 -13.17 17.62 29.43
CA ILE A 757 -11.75 17.54 29.07
C ILE A 757 -11.27 18.89 28.54
N GLY A 758 -12.04 19.55 27.67
CA GLY A 758 -11.72 20.89 27.16
C GLY A 758 -11.63 21.94 28.27
N ASP A 759 -12.58 21.95 29.22
CA ASP A 759 -12.56 22.86 30.37
C ASP A 759 -11.35 22.63 31.31
N SER A 760 -10.76 21.42 31.29
CA SER A 760 -9.60 21.07 32.13
C SER A 760 -8.25 21.47 31.54
N MET A 761 -8.15 21.62 30.21
CA MET A 761 -6.90 21.95 29.51
C MET A 761 -6.72 23.46 29.26
N GLY A 762 -7.71 24.29 29.57
CA GLY A 762 -7.61 25.74 29.43
C GLY A 762 -7.53 26.23 27.98
N GLU A 763 -7.75 25.34 27.01
CA GLU A 763 -7.79 25.63 25.58
C GLU A 763 -9.17 26.18 25.18
N LYS A 764 -9.22 26.91 24.06
CA LYS A 764 -10.46 27.45 23.50
C LYS A 764 -11.48 26.31 23.34
N LYS A 765 -12.72 26.54 23.81
CA LYS A 765 -13.85 25.60 23.73
C LYS A 765 -13.90 24.92 22.35
N GLY A 766 -13.57 23.62 22.29
CA GLY A 766 -13.88 22.81 21.10
C GLY A 766 -12.87 21.75 20.76
N ASP A 767 -11.56 22.01 20.93
CA ASP A 767 -10.54 21.05 20.54
C ASP A 767 -9.87 20.39 21.75
N ILE A 768 -9.81 19.06 21.72
CA ILE A 768 -9.20 18.22 22.76
C ILE A 768 -8.03 17.39 22.18
N GLY A 769 -7.66 17.66 20.92
CA GLY A 769 -6.66 16.91 20.16
C GLY A 769 -7.04 15.44 19.91
N ALA A 770 -6.25 14.73 19.09
CA ALA A 770 -6.49 13.32 18.76
C ALA A 770 -6.53 12.42 20.01
N ALA A 771 -5.61 12.65 20.96
CA ALA A 771 -5.56 11.90 22.21
C ALA A 771 -6.79 12.16 23.10
N GLY A 772 -7.27 13.40 23.19
CA GLY A 772 -8.48 13.71 23.95
C GLY A 772 -9.73 13.14 23.29
N ARG A 773 -9.84 13.17 21.95
CA ARG A 773 -10.95 12.55 21.20
C ARG A 773 -10.97 11.04 21.41
N LEU A 774 -9.82 10.38 21.42
CA LEU A 774 -9.70 8.94 21.71
C LEU A 774 -10.13 8.61 23.15
N VAL A 775 -9.69 9.40 24.14
CA VAL A 775 -10.07 9.20 25.55
C VAL A 775 -11.56 9.47 25.77
N ALA A 776 -12.09 10.56 25.21
CA ALA A 776 -13.51 10.91 25.27
C ALA A 776 -14.37 9.84 24.59
N GLY A 777 -13.97 9.37 23.40
CA GLY A 777 -14.63 8.31 22.66
C GLY A 777 -14.61 6.97 23.39
N GLY A 778 -13.47 6.58 23.95
CA GLY A 778 -13.31 5.35 24.75
C GLY A 778 -14.13 5.38 26.03
N ALA A 779 -14.13 6.50 26.77
CA ALA A 779 -14.92 6.68 27.98
C ALA A 779 -16.43 6.75 27.69
N ALA A 780 -16.84 7.44 26.62
CA ALA A 780 -18.23 7.47 26.17
C ALA A 780 -18.72 6.06 25.77
N GLY A 781 -17.89 5.30 25.06
CA GLY A 781 -18.15 3.90 24.74
C GLY A 781 -18.30 3.02 25.99
N ALA A 782 -17.46 3.22 27.01
CA ALA A 782 -17.56 2.51 28.28
C ALA A 782 -18.86 2.83 29.06
N VAL A 783 -19.29 4.10 29.05
CA VAL A 783 -20.54 4.54 29.67
C VAL A 783 -21.74 3.91 28.96
N ALA A 784 -21.80 4.00 27.63
CA ALA A 784 -22.86 3.40 26.83
C ALA A 784 -22.93 1.87 27.01
N GLN A 785 -21.77 1.19 26.92
CA GLN A 785 -21.71 -0.26 27.09
C GLN A 785 -22.16 -0.68 28.48
N SER A 786 -21.84 0.09 29.53
CA SER A 786 -22.29 -0.20 30.90
C SER A 786 -23.80 -0.06 31.04
N ALA A 787 -24.40 0.99 30.46
CA ALA A 787 -25.84 1.22 30.52
C ALA A 787 -26.65 0.14 29.76
N ILE A 788 -26.16 -0.28 28.59
CA ILE A 788 -26.82 -1.25 27.70
C ILE A 788 -26.53 -2.71 28.10
N TYR A 789 -25.52 -2.93 28.95
CA TYR A 789 -25.03 -4.27 29.29
C TYR A 789 -26.10 -5.30 29.71
N PRO A 790 -27.15 -4.95 30.48
CA PRO A 790 -28.22 -5.89 30.82
C PRO A 790 -28.93 -6.48 29.58
N LEU A 791 -29.13 -5.69 28.52
CA LEU A 791 -29.72 -6.15 27.26
C LEU A 791 -28.79 -7.12 26.53
N ASP A 792 -27.48 -6.84 26.53
CA ASP A 792 -26.48 -7.74 25.95
C ASP A 792 -26.44 -9.09 26.67
N LEU A 793 -26.51 -9.12 28.01
CA LEU A 793 -26.56 -10.37 28.76
C LEU A 793 -27.82 -11.18 28.41
N VAL A 794 -28.99 -10.55 28.44
CA VAL A 794 -30.26 -11.22 28.13
C VAL A 794 -30.27 -11.73 26.69
N LYS A 795 -29.71 -10.96 25.74
CA LYS A 795 -29.52 -11.41 24.34
C LYS A 795 -28.66 -12.67 24.29
N THR A 796 -27.46 -12.64 24.88
CA THR A 796 -26.53 -13.78 24.84
C THR A 796 -27.16 -15.02 25.47
N ARG A 797 -27.90 -14.90 26.58
CA ARG A 797 -28.62 -16.03 27.17
C ARG A 797 -29.78 -16.53 26.34
N LEU A 798 -30.57 -15.62 25.76
CA LEU A 798 -31.64 -16.00 24.87
C LEU A 798 -31.09 -16.78 23.68
N GLN A 799 -29.91 -16.39 23.17
CA GLN A 799 -29.17 -17.14 22.17
C GLN A 799 -28.69 -18.49 22.73
N THR A 800 -28.03 -18.57 23.87
CA THR A 800 -27.37 -19.83 24.28
C THR A 800 -28.30 -20.86 24.93
N CYS A 801 -29.48 -20.49 25.41
CA CYS A 801 -30.42 -21.43 26.03
C CYS A 801 -30.90 -22.53 25.08
N ALA A 802 -30.87 -23.78 25.52
CA ALA A 802 -31.49 -24.91 24.82
C ALA A 802 -33.02 -24.73 24.75
N SER A 803 -33.64 -25.18 23.65
CA SER A 803 -35.08 -25.14 23.47
C SER A 803 -35.74 -26.34 24.16
N GLU A 804 -36.60 -26.11 25.15
CA GLU A 804 -37.45 -27.16 25.72
C GLU A 804 -38.66 -27.38 24.81
N GLY A 805 -38.82 -28.58 24.26
CA GLY A 805 -39.95 -28.93 23.39
C GLY A 805 -40.00 -28.15 22.06
N GLY A 806 -38.85 -27.71 21.53
CA GLY A 806 -38.76 -26.99 20.25
C GLY A 806 -39.21 -25.52 20.30
N ARG A 807 -39.41 -24.94 21.50
CA ARG A 807 -39.75 -23.51 21.66
C ARG A 807 -38.72 -22.81 22.55
N ALA A 808 -38.28 -21.64 22.10
CA ALA A 808 -37.40 -20.77 22.87
C ALA A 808 -38.10 -20.26 24.16
N PRO A 809 -37.36 -20.04 25.26
CA PRO A 809 -37.93 -19.47 26.47
C PRO A 809 -38.45 -18.05 26.20
N LYS A 810 -39.63 -17.73 26.76
CA LYS A 810 -40.20 -16.38 26.68
C LYS A 810 -39.25 -15.39 27.34
N LEU A 811 -38.98 -14.27 26.68
CA LEU A 811 -38.06 -13.22 27.14
C LEU A 811 -38.34 -12.78 28.59
N GLY A 812 -39.62 -12.51 28.93
CA GLY A 812 -40.00 -12.10 30.28
C GLY A 812 -39.76 -13.17 31.34
N LYS A 813 -39.94 -14.45 31.02
CA LYS A 813 -39.64 -15.57 31.94
C LYS A 813 -38.14 -15.66 32.16
N LEU A 814 -37.34 -15.64 31.08
CA LEU A 814 -35.87 -15.67 31.16
C LEU A 814 -35.32 -14.52 32.01
N THR A 815 -35.76 -13.27 31.76
CA THR A 815 -35.33 -12.10 32.54
C THR A 815 -35.72 -12.21 34.01
N LYS A 816 -36.94 -12.69 34.31
CA LYS A 816 -37.40 -12.92 35.68
C LYS A 816 -36.58 -14.00 36.38
N ASP A 817 -36.26 -15.10 35.68
CA ASP A 817 -35.47 -16.19 36.22
C ASP A 817 -34.04 -15.73 36.55
N ILE A 818 -33.41 -14.93 35.68
CA ILE A 818 -32.11 -14.30 35.97
C ILE A 818 -32.19 -13.42 37.22
N TRP A 819 -33.22 -12.58 37.30
CA TRP A 819 -33.40 -11.66 38.43
C TRP A 819 -33.60 -12.38 39.76
N VAL A 820 -34.48 -13.37 39.79
CA VAL A 820 -34.88 -14.06 41.04
C VAL A 820 -33.85 -15.11 41.46
N GLN A 821 -33.31 -15.88 40.53
CA GLN A 821 -32.43 -17.01 40.87
C GLN A 821 -30.95 -16.62 41.00
N GLU A 822 -30.51 -15.59 40.27
CA GLU A 822 -29.09 -15.18 40.24
C GLU A 822 -28.82 -13.80 40.82
N GLY A 823 -29.88 -12.98 40.94
CA GLY A 823 -29.82 -11.62 41.47
C GLY A 823 -29.42 -10.57 40.44
N PRO A 824 -29.56 -9.28 40.79
CA PRO A 824 -29.35 -8.15 39.87
C PRO A 824 -27.91 -8.04 39.35
N ARG A 825 -26.92 -8.52 40.10
CA ARG A 825 -25.51 -8.50 39.67
C ARG A 825 -25.23 -9.43 38.49
N ALA A 826 -26.09 -10.45 38.27
CA ALA A 826 -25.92 -11.38 37.16
C ALA A 826 -26.00 -10.68 35.80
N PHE A 827 -26.80 -9.62 35.68
CA PHE A 827 -26.95 -8.80 34.47
C PHE A 827 -25.64 -8.20 33.97
N TYR A 828 -24.63 -8.04 34.83
CA TYR A 828 -23.34 -7.44 34.52
C TYR A 828 -22.18 -8.44 34.37
N LYS A 829 -22.47 -9.75 34.31
CA LYS A 829 -21.44 -10.76 34.10
C LYS A 829 -20.74 -10.58 32.75
N GLY A 830 -19.41 -10.47 32.78
CA GLY A 830 -18.58 -10.24 31.59
C GLY A 830 -18.35 -8.76 31.26
N LEU A 831 -18.84 -7.81 32.06
CA LEU A 831 -18.63 -6.38 31.81
C LEU A 831 -17.13 -6.04 31.82
N THR A 832 -16.34 -6.63 32.72
CA THR A 832 -14.89 -6.38 32.82
C THR A 832 -14.14 -6.67 31.51
N PRO A 833 -14.21 -7.88 30.90
CA PRO A 833 -13.58 -8.11 29.61
C PRO A 833 -14.17 -7.26 28.48
N SER A 834 -15.44 -6.83 28.56
CA SER A 834 -16.01 -5.87 27.61
C SER A 834 -15.33 -4.50 27.68
N LEU A 835 -15.23 -3.93 28.88
CA LEU A 835 -14.63 -2.60 29.08
C LEU A 835 -13.14 -2.59 28.75
N LEU A 836 -12.42 -3.66 29.10
CA LEU A 836 -11.01 -3.83 28.74
C LEU A 836 -10.77 -3.89 27.23
N GLY A 837 -11.76 -4.32 26.44
CA GLY A 837 -11.66 -4.41 24.99
C GLY A 837 -11.91 -3.07 24.26
N ILE A 838 -12.61 -2.12 24.87
CA ILE A 838 -13.07 -0.89 24.20
C ILE A 838 -11.89 0.03 23.83
N ILE A 839 -11.00 0.31 24.80
CA ILE A 839 -9.90 1.26 24.61
C ILE A 839 -8.81 0.70 23.68
N PRO A 840 -8.33 -0.55 23.84
CA PRO A 840 -7.37 -1.13 22.90
C PRO A 840 -7.95 -1.28 21.49
N TYR A 841 -9.24 -1.61 21.36
CA TYR A 841 -9.89 -1.66 20.05
C TYR A 841 -9.82 -0.29 19.37
N ALA A 842 -10.28 0.77 20.05
CA ALA A 842 -10.28 2.12 19.48
C ALA A 842 -8.88 2.65 19.16
N GLY A 843 -7.88 2.35 19.99
CA GLY A 843 -6.49 2.74 19.74
C GLY A 843 -5.81 1.96 18.62
N ILE A 844 -6.07 0.65 18.50
CA ILE A 844 -5.53 -0.17 17.41
C ILE A 844 -6.20 0.19 16.09
N ASP A 845 -7.51 0.37 16.07
CA ASP A 845 -8.26 0.76 14.88
C ASP A 845 -7.76 2.10 14.32
N LEU A 846 -7.54 3.09 15.18
CA LEU A 846 -6.97 4.38 14.79
C LEU A 846 -5.51 4.26 14.30
N ALA A 847 -4.64 3.55 15.03
CA ALA A 847 -3.24 3.39 14.63
C ALA A 847 -3.09 2.60 13.33
N VAL A 848 -3.90 1.56 13.14
CA VAL A 848 -3.94 0.75 11.92
C VAL A 848 -4.50 1.57 10.76
N TYR A 849 -5.56 2.36 10.98
CA TYR A 849 -6.08 3.30 9.98
C TYR A 849 -5.02 4.34 9.56
N GLU A 850 -4.32 4.98 10.50
CA GLU A 850 -3.27 5.95 10.19
C GLU A 850 -2.12 5.32 9.38
N THR A 851 -1.65 4.13 9.79
CA THR A 851 -0.61 3.42 9.03
C THR A 851 -1.08 2.95 7.65
N LEU A 852 -2.36 2.55 7.51
CA LEU A 852 -2.93 2.15 6.22
C LEU A 852 -3.23 3.35 5.33
N LYS A 853 -3.56 4.53 5.90
CA LYS A 853 -3.72 5.78 5.17
C LYS A 853 -2.40 6.24 4.53
N ASP A 854 -1.27 6.01 5.22
CA ASP A 854 0.06 6.27 4.67
C ASP A 854 0.44 5.26 3.56
N PHE A 855 -0.02 4.01 3.66
CA PHE A 855 0.18 2.96 2.64
C PHE A 855 -0.81 3.05 1.45
N SER A 856 -2.04 3.57 1.66
CA SER A 856 -3.11 3.61 0.65
C SER A 856 -2.90 4.66 -0.43
N ARG A 857 -1.82 5.47 -0.33
CA ARG A 857 -1.29 6.24 -1.45
C ARG A 857 -0.78 5.37 -2.60
N THR A 858 -0.69 4.04 -2.42
CA THR A 858 -0.15 3.13 -3.46
C THR A 858 -1.03 1.89 -3.76
N TYR A 859 -1.89 1.42 -2.84
CA TYR A 859 -2.79 0.27 -3.10
C TYR A 859 -4.12 0.38 -2.32
N ILE A 860 -5.23 0.06 -2.99
CA ILE A 860 -6.56 -0.10 -2.37
C ILE A 860 -6.56 -1.42 -1.58
N LEU A 861 -6.55 -1.36 -0.25
CA LEU A 861 -6.73 -2.51 0.63
C LEU A 861 -7.69 -2.16 1.79
N GLU A 862 -8.92 -2.68 1.72
CA GLU A 862 -10.05 -2.44 2.62
C GLU A 862 -10.01 -3.23 3.96
N ASP A 863 -8.88 -3.33 4.69
CA ASP A 863 -8.79 -4.32 5.81
C ASP A 863 -8.30 -3.83 7.19
N SER A 864 -8.38 -2.52 7.49
CA SER A 864 -8.03 -1.97 8.82
C SER A 864 -8.86 -2.57 9.96
N GLY A 865 -10.18 -2.67 9.77
CA GLY A 865 -11.13 -3.11 10.80
C GLY A 865 -11.02 -4.60 11.18
N ALA A 866 -10.60 -5.46 10.25
CA ALA A 866 -10.46 -6.90 10.52
C ALA A 866 -9.30 -7.22 11.47
N LEU A 867 -8.20 -6.45 11.38
CA LEU A 867 -7.02 -6.59 12.23
C LEU A 867 -7.31 -6.15 13.67
N GLY A 868 -7.98 -5.00 13.85
CA GLY A 868 -8.42 -4.52 15.16
C GLY A 868 -9.38 -5.50 15.84
N ALA A 869 -10.37 -6.01 15.09
CA ALA A 869 -11.34 -7.00 15.58
C ALA A 869 -10.69 -8.33 16.00
N THR A 870 -9.62 -8.75 15.32
CA THR A 870 -8.90 -10.00 15.62
C THR A 870 -8.07 -9.90 16.90
N CYS A 871 -7.43 -8.76 17.15
CA CYS A 871 -6.61 -8.54 18.35
C CYS A 871 -7.42 -8.57 19.64
N VAL A 872 -8.60 -7.94 19.66
CA VAL A 872 -9.48 -7.92 20.85
C VAL A 872 -10.42 -9.12 20.95
N TYR A 873 -10.41 -10.01 19.95
CA TYR A 873 -11.31 -11.16 19.88
C TYR A 873 -11.26 -12.11 21.09
N PRO A 874 -10.09 -12.41 21.69
CA PRO A 874 -10.01 -13.22 22.90
C PRO A 874 -10.86 -12.69 24.07
N LEU A 875 -10.89 -11.36 24.26
CA LEU A 875 -11.73 -10.72 25.28
C LEU A 875 -13.21 -10.88 24.96
N GLN A 876 -13.59 -10.88 23.68
CA GLN A 876 -14.97 -11.17 23.26
C GLN A 876 -15.37 -12.61 23.59
N VAL A 877 -14.51 -13.60 23.36
CA VAL A 877 -14.82 -15.01 23.70
C VAL A 877 -14.98 -15.18 25.22
N ILE A 878 -14.08 -14.58 26.01
CA ILE A 878 -14.17 -14.63 27.48
C ILE A 878 -15.46 -13.95 27.97
N ARG A 879 -15.80 -12.79 27.41
CA ARG A 879 -17.09 -12.10 27.66
C ARG A 879 -18.27 -13.02 27.38
N THR A 880 -18.37 -13.58 26.18
CA THR A 880 -19.52 -14.40 25.77
C THR A 880 -19.68 -15.63 26.65
N ARG A 881 -18.58 -16.31 27.02
CA ARG A 881 -18.62 -17.46 27.93
C ARG A 881 -19.12 -17.09 29.34
N LEU A 882 -18.70 -15.94 29.87
CA LEU A 882 -19.19 -15.44 31.16
C LEU A 882 -20.69 -15.07 31.13
N GLN A 883 -21.16 -14.52 30.00
CA GLN A 883 -22.56 -14.13 29.82
C GLN A 883 -23.49 -15.34 29.66
N ALA A 884 -23.02 -16.37 28.94
CA ALA A 884 -23.81 -17.54 28.57
C ALA A 884 -24.13 -18.50 29.73
N GLN A 885 -23.33 -18.50 30.79
CA GLN A 885 -23.47 -19.44 31.90
C GLN A 885 -24.53 -19.03 32.94
N PRO A 886 -25.36 -19.98 33.44
CA PRO A 886 -26.17 -19.78 34.63
C PRO A 886 -25.31 -19.72 35.91
N SER A 887 -25.72 -18.95 36.92
CA SER A 887 -24.99 -18.87 38.20
C SER A 887 -25.11 -20.11 39.08
N THR A 888 -26.10 -20.96 38.81
CA THR A 888 -26.49 -22.11 39.64
C THR A 888 -25.80 -23.42 39.22
N SER A 889 -24.98 -23.41 38.16
CA SER A 889 -24.26 -24.58 37.68
C SER A 889 -23.07 -24.91 38.56
N ALA A 890 -22.89 -26.17 38.96
CA ALA A 890 -21.73 -26.61 39.76
C ALA A 890 -20.37 -26.32 39.08
N ASP A 891 -20.35 -26.32 37.74
CA ASP A 891 -19.16 -26.04 36.93
C ASP A 891 -18.98 -24.57 36.50
N ALA A 892 -19.80 -23.65 37.03
CA ALA A 892 -19.77 -22.24 36.62
C ALA A 892 -18.39 -21.59 36.84
N TYR A 893 -17.98 -20.76 35.89
CA TYR A 893 -16.77 -19.95 35.97
C TYR A 893 -16.91 -18.88 37.06
N LYS A 894 -15.90 -18.79 37.92
CA LYS A 894 -15.84 -17.84 39.06
C LYS A 894 -15.52 -16.41 38.63
N GLY A 895 -14.98 -16.21 37.42
CA GLY A 895 -14.64 -14.91 36.88
C GLY A 895 -13.83 -15.00 35.59
N MET A 896 -13.41 -13.84 35.08
CA MET A 896 -12.64 -13.71 33.83
C MET A 896 -11.36 -14.56 33.83
N SER A 897 -10.61 -14.56 34.93
CA SER A 897 -9.38 -15.34 35.08
C SER A 897 -9.63 -16.85 35.04
N ASP A 898 -10.73 -17.31 35.64
CA ASP A 898 -11.12 -18.72 35.64
C ASP A 898 -11.52 -19.17 34.22
N VAL A 899 -12.27 -18.35 33.48
CA VAL A 899 -12.56 -18.61 32.05
C VAL A 899 -11.28 -18.65 31.23
N PHE A 900 -10.39 -17.68 31.41
CA PHE A 900 -9.13 -17.62 30.69
C PHE A 900 -8.31 -18.89 30.88
N TRP A 901 -8.02 -19.27 32.13
CA TRP A 901 -7.19 -20.43 32.44
C TRP A 901 -7.83 -21.76 32.03
N ARG A 902 -9.15 -21.93 32.22
CA ARG A 902 -9.84 -23.14 31.77
C ARG A 902 -9.89 -23.24 30.25
N THR A 903 -10.09 -22.13 29.54
CA THR A 903 -10.05 -22.10 28.07
C THR A 903 -8.66 -22.46 27.57
N PHE A 904 -7.61 -21.84 28.14
CA PHE A 904 -6.23 -22.12 27.75
C PHE A 904 -5.83 -23.58 28.01
N ARG A 905 -6.19 -24.14 29.19
CA ARG A 905 -5.84 -25.53 29.55
C ARG A 905 -6.62 -26.57 28.76
N ASN A 906 -7.91 -26.36 28.51
CA ASN A 906 -8.78 -27.38 27.91
C ASN A 906 -8.86 -27.26 26.38
N GLU A 907 -8.63 -26.08 25.81
CA GLU A 907 -8.86 -25.79 24.38
C GLU A 907 -7.65 -25.16 23.68
N GLY A 908 -6.61 -24.76 24.42
CA GLY A 908 -5.43 -24.08 23.90
C GLY A 908 -5.73 -22.67 23.35
N CYS A 909 -4.74 -22.07 22.68
CA CYS A 909 -4.87 -20.71 22.11
C CYS A 909 -6.00 -20.61 21.07
N ARG A 910 -6.27 -21.69 20.32
CA ARG A 910 -7.36 -21.74 19.32
C ARG A 910 -8.75 -21.58 19.95
N GLY A 911 -8.92 -21.89 21.24
CA GLY A 911 -10.19 -21.69 21.96
C GLY A 911 -10.63 -20.23 22.00
N PHE A 912 -9.69 -19.28 22.02
CA PHE A 912 -9.97 -17.83 22.10
C PHE A 912 -10.41 -17.20 20.77
N TYR A 913 -10.36 -17.94 19.66
CA TYR A 913 -10.73 -17.45 18.32
C TYR A 913 -11.96 -18.16 17.73
N LYS A 914 -12.67 -18.94 18.54
CA LYS A 914 -13.91 -19.61 18.12
C LYS A 914 -14.96 -18.58 17.72
N GLY A 915 -15.47 -18.70 16.49
CA GLY A 915 -16.47 -17.78 15.94
C GLY A 915 -15.87 -16.54 15.25
N LEU A 916 -14.55 -16.42 15.08
CA LEU A 916 -13.93 -15.29 14.38
C LEU A 916 -14.39 -15.20 12.93
N PHE A 917 -14.42 -16.33 12.21
CA PHE A 917 -14.87 -16.37 10.82
C PHE A 917 -16.27 -15.78 10.58
N PRO A 918 -17.35 -16.25 11.27
CA PRO A 918 -18.66 -15.62 11.11
C PRO A 918 -18.72 -14.18 11.64
N ASN A 919 -17.79 -13.75 12.50
CA ASN A 919 -17.68 -12.35 12.88
C ASN A 919 -17.14 -11.49 11.73
N LEU A 920 -16.05 -11.92 11.07
CA LEU A 920 -15.45 -11.21 9.95
C LEU A 920 -16.37 -11.17 8.72
N LEU A 921 -17.02 -12.30 8.41
CA LEU A 921 -17.98 -12.38 7.29
C LEU A 921 -19.18 -11.44 7.47
N LYS A 922 -19.46 -11.01 8.71
CA LYS A 922 -20.57 -10.12 9.04
C LYS A 922 -20.25 -8.65 8.78
N VAL A 923 -18.98 -8.25 8.86
CA VAL A 923 -18.51 -6.85 8.89
C VAL A 923 -18.96 -6.11 7.64
N VAL A 924 -18.55 -6.60 6.46
CA VAL A 924 -18.81 -5.97 5.16
C VAL A 924 -20.32 -5.87 4.87
N PRO A 925 -21.12 -6.97 4.95
CA PRO A 925 -22.56 -6.87 4.73
C PRO A 925 -23.27 -5.94 5.73
N ALA A 926 -22.82 -5.90 7.00
CA ALA A 926 -23.41 -5.00 7.98
C ALA A 926 -23.21 -3.53 7.60
N ALA A 927 -21.99 -3.15 7.19
CA ALA A 927 -21.67 -1.80 6.78
C ALA A 927 -22.45 -1.41 5.51
N SER A 928 -22.35 -2.20 4.44
CA SER A 928 -23.01 -1.91 3.16
C SER A 928 -24.52 -1.72 3.29
N ILE A 929 -25.19 -2.60 4.07
CA ILE A 929 -26.64 -2.50 4.29
C ILE A 929 -26.99 -1.26 5.11
N THR A 930 -26.18 -0.91 6.13
CA THR A 930 -26.41 0.32 6.89
C THR A 930 -26.34 1.55 6.00
N TYR A 931 -25.31 1.69 5.15
CA TYR A 931 -25.20 2.83 4.23
C TYR A 931 -26.35 2.88 3.23
N MET A 932 -26.62 1.76 2.55
CA MET A 932 -27.66 1.68 1.54
C MET A 932 -29.05 2.05 2.11
N VAL A 933 -29.39 1.53 3.29
CA VAL A 933 -30.67 1.84 3.93
C VAL A 933 -30.68 3.26 4.49
N TYR A 934 -29.57 3.76 5.03
CA TYR A 934 -29.48 5.12 5.53
C TYR A 934 -29.71 6.15 4.41
N GLU A 935 -29.07 5.98 3.27
CA GLU A 935 -29.25 6.83 2.09
C GLU A 935 -30.67 6.76 1.53
N ALA A 936 -31.26 5.55 1.45
CA ALA A 936 -32.66 5.41 1.06
C ALA A 936 -33.63 6.12 2.03
N MET A 937 -33.34 6.05 3.34
CA MET A 937 -34.14 6.73 4.37
C MET A 937 -33.97 8.24 4.32
N LYS A 938 -32.77 8.75 3.98
CA LYS A 938 -32.55 10.19 3.79
C LYS A 938 -33.41 10.74 2.65
N LYS A 939 -33.40 10.07 1.49
CA LYS A 939 -34.26 10.39 0.35
C LYS A 939 -35.74 10.39 0.73
N SER A 940 -36.19 9.35 1.42
CA SER A 940 -37.61 9.21 1.80
C SER A 940 -38.07 10.18 2.89
N LEU A 941 -37.16 10.72 3.71
CA LEU A 941 -37.48 11.65 4.80
C LEU A 941 -37.23 13.12 4.43
N GLU A 942 -36.90 13.39 3.16
CA GLU A 942 -36.55 14.72 2.62
C GLU A 942 -35.39 15.34 3.42
N LEU A 943 -34.36 14.52 3.65
CA LEU A 943 -33.12 14.90 4.33
C LEU A 943 -31.97 15.21 3.37
N ASP A 944 -32.17 14.99 2.06
CA ASP A 944 -31.24 15.33 0.98
C ASP A 944 -31.50 16.72 0.41
#